data_AF-A0A7X6MFS8-F1
#
_entry.id   AF-A0A7X6MFS8-F1
#
_cell.length_a   1.000
_cell.length_b   1.000
_cell.length_c   1.000
_cell.angle_alpha   90.00
_cell.angle_beta   90.00
_cell.angle_gamma   90.00
#
_symmetry.space_group_name_H-M   'P 1'
#
loop_
_entity.id
_entity.type
_entity.pdbx_description
1 polymer ?
#
loop_
_entity_poly.entity_id
_entity_poly.type
_entity_poly.pdbx_seq_one_letter_code
_entity_poly.pdbx_strand_id
1 'polypeptide(L)'
;MASAVRDCLAPLRVSQAHEPVVEHVLRGTRPEALAALRERPTGADMVAGPDAVWSADRLAAVADGHPGWSLRDAEAARLVLYRLAPTDVLARFGQVLHAAADSTPTSGEPSWLLVLADDVVRVCGASDGADADDSQRRWDPHTLTEVARAGGAPGRTPVHAVLSALLYSDSRHWPFRRHRLLESDAGVAFLAGHADELADVVTGFGPQPRRYVADRCAHRPEAHAQLAAELAVDAEASVRAQALSALARTDGPRQVDLLRRHLRTAPPDRLPDVLARLADLDGGVAAIEEALADGGDGTQDPGREGLLRRAASRVRALRTAEAALPVPDVAAPQDAGLAEELRTLGAGGGSDGDRSWNGVEGRVALMPDVRALRDAFRAAGMSDADRRTASLLVTRTDSRGRRIGAFLTPEDAERWWPLFAERLDLADEYLDGGDGRRHPDESAVDTTTMILTILERFPAAPEALVPRLTSLALGANRHRLAARRVLGDHPGARAAAAAALSDADARTRSSAAEWLAGLNEPGVVGPEPGWEFGAGVLHPSARALPASVLWWLDRFREQALDRGVPADDVDRWLGLARPKLRTARDGTGTVVGRLGGPLMLPPDAPTPGTLWDADDPDSRDDHQLIATLDLAAIPPEATDIPLPPDGHVLLFANVELDDVLLPGGAVYVPAGTPVEERETSPDYEPYEYDSPEDLDEELRRTGDLRLIPGVGLPSCPADDRTLALHPHAETLQEVWSEQSDEGGEWQIGGYAADFDGYGDPARASVNMEEGGQHSSPEDWVLLAQWVGVPMGVLYWTITRQDLQARRFDRVVVQMYSNP
;
A
#
# COMPACT_ATOMS: atom_id res chain seq x y z
N MET A 1 25.49 12.82 -39.69
CA MET A 1 24.46 13.88 -39.58
C MET A 1 23.53 13.91 -40.79
N ALA A 2 23.97 14.34 -41.97
CA ALA A 2 23.09 14.45 -43.15
C ALA A 2 22.56 13.11 -43.68
N SER A 3 23.25 11.98 -43.41
CA SER A 3 22.69 10.63 -43.63
C SER A 3 21.59 10.36 -42.62
N ALA A 4 21.91 10.41 -41.32
CA ALA A 4 20.95 10.20 -40.24
C ALA A 4 19.63 10.98 -40.40
N VAL A 5 19.66 12.28 -40.76
CA VAL A 5 18.43 13.05 -41.02
C VAL A 5 17.62 12.47 -42.19
N ARG A 6 18.28 12.03 -43.27
CA ARG A 6 17.61 11.40 -44.41
C ARG A 6 17.06 10.03 -44.07
N ASP A 7 17.74 9.28 -43.21
CA ASP A 7 17.34 7.94 -42.80
C ASP A 7 16.14 8.01 -41.84
N CYS A 8 16.11 9.00 -40.93
CA CYS A 8 14.95 9.32 -40.07
C CYS A 8 13.71 9.74 -40.87
N LEU A 9 13.91 10.51 -41.96
CA LEU A 9 12.83 11.08 -42.77
C LEU A 9 12.51 10.25 -44.01
N ALA A 10 13.17 9.10 -44.21
CA ALA A 10 12.99 8.22 -45.35
C ALA A 10 11.52 7.82 -45.60
N PRO A 11 10.64 7.64 -44.59
CA PRO A 11 9.23 7.40 -44.85
C PRO A 11 8.56 8.44 -45.73
N LEU A 12 9.01 9.69 -45.73
CA LEU A 12 8.48 10.74 -46.60
C LEU A 12 8.85 10.58 -48.07
N ARG A 13 9.76 9.66 -48.45
CA ARG A 13 10.17 9.44 -49.86
C ARG A 13 9.06 8.88 -50.73
N VAL A 14 8.04 8.29 -50.10
CA VAL A 14 6.80 7.88 -50.78
C VAL A 14 5.93 9.08 -51.16
N SER A 15 6.36 10.30 -50.80
CA SER A 15 5.75 11.58 -51.16
C SER A 15 6.80 12.57 -51.68
N GLN A 16 6.34 13.70 -52.23
CA GLN A 16 7.25 14.78 -52.65
C GLN A 16 7.78 15.62 -51.47
N ALA A 17 7.39 15.30 -50.23
CA ALA A 17 7.77 16.08 -49.04
C ALA A 17 9.19 15.80 -48.52
N HIS A 18 9.81 14.68 -48.89
CA HIS A 18 11.10 14.25 -48.34
C HIS A 18 12.22 15.31 -48.48
N GLU A 19 12.57 15.71 -49.70
CA GLU A 19 13.72 16.60 -49.90
C GLU A 19 13.49 18.01 -49.34
N PRO A 20 12.31 18.64 -49.50
CA PRO A 20 12.01 19.91 -48.83
C PRO A 20 12.13 19.84 -47.30
N VAL A 21 11.67 18.76 -46.66
CA VAL A 21 11.74 18.59 -45.19
C VAL A 21 13.19 18.32 -44.73
N VAL A 22 13.96 17.51 -45.46
CA VAL A 22 15.38 17.29 -45.18
C VAL A 22 16.18 18.60 -45.30
N GLU A 23 15.90 19.41 -46.32
CA GLU A 23 16.57 20.70 -46.50
C GLU A 23 16.23 21.67 -45.36
N HIS A 24 14.96 21.67 -44.93
CA HIS A 24 14.52 22.42 -43.77
C HIS A 24 15.28 22.03 -42.50
N VAL A 25 15.36 20.74 -42.16
CA VAL A 25 16.06 20.29 -40.95
C VAL A 25 17.55 20.65 -41.00
N LEU A 26 18.22 20.39 -42.13
CA LEU A 26 19.67 20.57 -42.23
C LEU A 26 20.11 22.04 -42.38
N ARG A 27 19.34 22.88 -43.07
CA ARG A 27 19.76 24.23 -43.48
C ARG A 27 18.84 25.34 -42.99
N GLY A 28 17.65 25.02 -42.47
CA GLY A 28 16.63 26.00 -42.10
C GLY A 28 15.99 26.71 -43.29
N THR A 29 16.20 26.23 -44.52
CA THR A 29 15.56 26.76 -45.72
C THR A 29 14.18 26.12 -45.93
N ARG A 30 13.32 26.73 -46.76
CA ARG A 30 11.98 26.22 -47.08
C ARG A 30 11.06 25.95 -45.86
N PRO A 31 10.79 26.94 -44.98
CA PRO A 31 9.87 26.77 -43.86
C PRO A 31 8.44 26.36 -44.27
N GLU A 32 8.04 26.65 -45.51
CA GLU A 32 6.78 26.19 -46.11
C GLU A 32 6.64 24.66 -46.14
N ALA A 33 7.75 23.90 -46.05
CA ALA A 33 7.74 22.44 -45.97
C ALA A 33 6.98 21.93 -44.72
N LEU A 34 7.00 22.68 -43.61
CA LEU A 34 6.23 22.32 -42.41
C LEU A 34 4.72 22.45 -42.64
N ALA A 35 4.28 23.46 -43.40
CA ALA A 35 2.87 23.60 -43.75
C ALA A 35 2.41 22.44 -44.66
N ALA A 36 3.24 22.06 -45.64
CA ALA A 36 2.96 20.89 -46.47
C ALA A 36 2.94 19.58 -45.68
N LEU A 37 3.74 19.45 -44.62
CA LEU A 37 3.76 18.27 -43.76
C LEU A 37 2.49 18.16 -42.89
N ARG A 38 1.91 19.30 -42.48
CA ARG A 38 0.62 19.33 -41.75
C ARG A 38 -0.57 18.86 -42.58
N GLU A 39 -0.47 18.90 -43.90
CA GLU A 39 -1.45 18.29 -44.82
C GLU A 39 -1.39 16.75 -44.85
N ARG A 40 -0.51 16.15 -44.03
CA ARG A 40 -0.35 14.71 -43.82
C ARG A 40 -0.09 13.93 -45.12
N PRO A 41 0.99 14.26 -45.86
CA PRO A 41 1.41 13.45 -46.99
C PRO A 41 1.75 12.02 -46.54
N THR A 42 1.62 11.06 -47.46
CA THR A 42 1.92 9.65 -47.20
C THR A 42 3.31 9.48 -46.56
N GLY A 43 3.36 8.75 -45.45
CA GLY A 43 4.59 8.50 -44.68
C GLY A 43 4.86 9.50 -43.54
N ALA A 44 4.09 10.59 -43.40
CA ALA A 44 4.24 11.53 -42.29
C ALA A 44 3.91 10.89 -40.93
N ASP A 45 2.88 10.05 -40.88
CA ASP A 45 2.50 9.26 -39.70
C ASP A 45 3.62 8.31 -39.26
N MET A 46 4.33 7.69 -40.20
CA MET A 46 5.50 6.85 -39.92
C MET A 46 6.70 7.63 -39.37
N VAL A 47 6.82 8.93 -39.70
CA VAL A 47 7.82 9.82 -39.10
C VAL A 47 7.43 10.20 -37.66
N ALA A 48 6.15 10.46 -37.38
CA ALA A 48 5.73 10.85 -36.05
C ALA A 48 5.58 9.69 -35.05
N GLY A 49 5.15 8.51 -35.50
CA GLY A 49 4.87 7.34 -34.67
C GLY A 49 5.57 6.07 -35.15
N PRO A 50 6.91 5.96 -35.06
CA PRO A 50 7.64 4.82 -35.59
C PRO A 50 7.21 3.48 -34.98
N ASP A 51 6.75 3.45 -33.73
CA ASP A 51 6.43 2.23 -32.96
C ASP A 51 5.05 1.64 -33.28
N ALA A 52 4.28 2.30 -34.16
CA ALA A 52 3.02 1.74 -34.63
C ALA A 52 3.30 0.51 -35.50
N VAL A 53 2.40 -0.47 -35.44
CA VAL A 53 2.50 -1.65 -36.30
C VAL A 53 2.14 -1.24 -37.72
N TRP A 54 3.16 -1.13 -38.57
CA TRP A 54 3.01 -0.78 -39.99
C TRP A 54 2.86 -2.04 -40.85
N SER A 55 2.02 -1.97 -41.88
CA SER A 55 1.87 -3.07 -42.83
C SER A 55 3.15 -3.30 -43.64
N ALA A 56 3.38 -4.55 -44.03
CA ALA A 56 4.53 -4.93 -44.87
C ALA A 56 4.59 -4.11 -46.18
N ASP A 57 3.44 -3.82 -46.79
CA ASP A 57 3.36 -3.00 -48.01
C ASP A 57 3.84 -1.56 -47.79
N ARG A 58 3.55 -0.97 -46.63
CA ARG A 58 4.02 0.38 -46.29
C ARG A 58 5.53 0.40 -46.07
N LEU A 59 6.06 -0.60 -45.38
CA LEU A 59 7.51 -0.75 -45.17
C LEU A 59 8.24 -0.98 -46.50
N ALA A 60 7.69 -1.82 -47.38
CA ALA A 60 8.23 -2.08 -48.71
C ALA A 60 8.24 -0.81 -49.59
N ALA A 61 7.18 -0.01 -49.56
CA ALA A 61 7.12 1.25 -50.31
C ALA A 61 8.22 2.25 -49.90
N VAL A 62 8.57 2.28 -48.62
CA VAL A 62 9.69 3.11 -48.13
C VAL A 62 11.04 2.52 -48.56
N ALA A 63 11.21 1.20 -48.45
CA ALA A 63 12.43 0.50 -48.85
C ALA A 63 12.72 0.60 -50.37
N ASP A 64 11.68 0.62 -51.21
CA ASP A 64 11.83 0.87 -52.66
C ASP A 64 12.37 2.28 -52.95
N GLY A 65 11.93 3.27 -52.16
CA GLY A 65 12.43 4.65 -52.22
C GLY A 65 13.78 4.87 -51.54
N HIS A 66 14.16 4.00 -50.60
CA HIS A 66 15.43 4.02 -49.88
C HIS A 66 15.94 2.58 -49.65
N PRO A 67 16.67 2.01 -50.62
CA PRO A 67 17.16 0.64 -50.51
C PRO A 67 18.03 0.43 -49.27
N GLY A 68 17.75 -0.63 -48.50
CA GLY A 68 18.44 -0.93 -47.25
C GLY A 68 17.88 -0.21 -46.01
N TRP A 69 16.75 0.48 -46.14
CA TRP A 69 16.05 1.07 -45.00
C TRP A 69 15.25 0.05 -44.20
N SER A 70 15.28 0.16 -42.87
CA SER A 70 14.35 -0.49 -41.96
C SER A 70 13.92 0.47 -40.84
N LEU A 71 12.85 0.12 -40.12
CA LEU A 71 12.40 0.89 -38.96
C LEU A 71 13.51 0.97 -37.89
N ARG A 72 14.24 -0.13 -37.68
CA ARG A 72 15.38 -0.20 -36.77
C ARG A 72 16.53 0.73 -37.19
N ASP A 73 16.79 0.85 -38.50
CA ASP A 73 17.79 1.78 -39.01
C ASP A 73 17.37 3.24 -38.83
N ALA A 74 16.07 3.53 -38.95
CA ALA A 74 15.52 4.85 -38.65
C ALA A 74 15.67 5.22 -37.16
N GLU A 75 15.46 4.27 -36.25
CA GLU A 75 15.69 4.47 -34.81
C GLU A 75 17.17 4.67 -34.48
N ALA A 76 18.05 3.85 -35.06
CA ALA A 76 19.49 4.03 -34.93
C ALA A 76 19.95 5.40 -35.48
N ALA A 77 19.36 5.86 -36.58
CA ALA A 77 19.60 7.20 -37.11
C ALA A 77 19.09 8.31 -36.18
N ARG A 78 17.95 8.11 -35.49
CA ARG A 78 17.46 9.05 -34.46
C ARG A 78 18.41 9.13 -33.27
N LEU A 79 18.94 8.01 -32.78
CA LEU A 79 19.98 8.03 -31.75
C LEU A 79 21.20 8.84 -32.18
N VAL A 80 21.68 8.64 -33.41
CA VAL A 80 22.80 9.43 -33.96
C VAL A 80 22.47 10.93 -34.00
N LEU A 81 21.24 11.29 -34.35
CA LEU A 81 20.77 12.67 -34.35
C LEU A 81 20.77 13.24 -32.92
N TYR A 82 20.15 12.55 -31.97
CA TYR A 82 20.06 12.97 -30.58
C TYR A 82 21.40 13.06 -29.89
N ARG A 83 22.37 12.22 -30.27
CA ARG A 83 23.73 12.26 -29.73
C ARG A 83 24.59 13.40 -30.29
N LEU A 84 24.51 13.67 -31.60
CA LEU A 84 25.52 14.50 -32.28
C LEU A 84 24.99 15.80 -32.91
N ALA A 85 23.67 15.97 -33.06
CA ALA A 85 23.14 17.10 -33.82
C ALA A 85 23.27 18.42 -33.07
N PRO A 86 23.59 19.54 -33.76
CA PRO A 86 23.49 20.89 -33.21
C PRO A 86 22.07 21.21 -32.74
N THR A 87 21.94 22.12 -31.77
CA THR A 87 20.66 22.48 -31.14
C THR A 87 19.64 23.08 -32.11
N ASP A 88 20.10 23.81 -33.14
CA ASP A 88 19.23 24.36 -34.18
C ASP A 88 18.67 23.28 -35.13
N VAL A 89 19.46 22.23 -35.40
CA VAL A 89 19.01 21.06 -36.17
C VAL A 89 18.00 20.25 -35.35
N LEU A 90 18.26 20.05 -34.05
CA LEU A 90 17.32 19.38 -33.13
C LEU A 90 15.99 20.12 -33.02
N ALA A 91 16.03 21.45 -32.93
CA ALA A 91 14.84 22.28 -32.89
C ALA A 91 13.98 22.11 -34.15
N ARG A 92 14.59 22.23 -35.34
CA ARG A 92 13.88 22.04 -36.62
C ARG A 92 13.37 20.61 -36.79
N PHE A 93 14.12 19.62 -36.29
CA PHE A 93 13.65 18.24 -36.28
C PHE A 93 12.43 18.05 -35.38
N GLY A 94 12.42 18.62 -34.17
CA GLY A 94 11.25 18.62 -33.29
C GLY A 94 10.02 19.29 -33.92
N GLN A 95 10.22 20.39 -34.65
CA GLN A 95 9.15 21.05 -35.43
C GLN A 95 8.60 20.15 -36.54
N VAL A 96 9.45 19.37 -37.20
CA VAL A 96 9.05 18.37 -38.21
C VAL A 96 8.26 17.23 -37.57
N LEU A 97 8.72 16.66 -36.45
CA LEU A 97 7.99 15.63 -35.71
C LEU A 97 6.61 16.13 -35.30
N HIS A 98 6.55 17.34 -34.75
CA HIS A 98 5.31 17.95 -34.34
C HIS A 98 4.35 18.22 -35.51
N ALA A 99 4.85 18.73 -36.64
CA ALA A 99 4.05 18.95 -37.85
C ALA A 99 3.55 17.65 -38.49
N ALA A 100 4.24 16.53 -38.27
CA ALA A 100 3.85 15.21 -38.74
C ALA A 100 2.89 14.47 -37.78
N ALA A 101 2.83 14.87 -36.51
CA ALA A 101 2.03 14.19 -35.47
C ALA A 101 0.52 14.43 -35.63
N ASP A 102 -0.26 13.38 -35.36
CA ASP A 102 -1.72 13.41 -35.41
C ASP A 102 -2.29 13.92 -34.08
N SER A 103 -2.16 15.21 -33.79
CA SER A 103 -2.63 15.76 -32.51
C SER A 103 -2.99 17.24 -32.60
N THR A 104 -4.29 17.52 -32.74
CA THR A 104 -4.90 18.74 -32.20
C THR A 104 -5.40 18.44 -30.78
N PRO A 105 -4.67 18.83 -29.72
CA PRO A 105 -5.18 18.72 -28.37
C PRO A 105 -6.33 19.68 -28.12
N THR A 106 -7.17 19.31 -27.17
CA THR A 106 -8.43 19.98 -26.80
C THR A 106 -8.22 21.31 -26.06
N SER A 107 -6.99 21.66 -25.67
CA SER A 107 -6.66 22.86 -24.89
C SER A 107 -5.32 23.51 -25.29
N GLY A 108 -5.20 23.93 -26.55
CA GLY A 108 -4.04 24.69 -27.08
C GLY A 108 -2.93 23.78 -27.61
N GLU A 109 -2.25 24.21 -28.69
CA GLU A 109 -1.24 23.40 -29.39
C GLU A 109 -0.13 22.90 -28.44
N PRO A 110 0.22 21.60 -28.47
CA PRO A 110 1.37 21.10 -27.75
C PRO A 110 2.62 21.68 -28.42
N SER A 111 3.50 22.31 -27.65
CA SER A 111 4.75 22.84 -28.20
C SER A 111 5.53 21.75 -28.92
N TRP A 112 6.14 22.05 -30.07
CA TRP A 112 7.05 21.12 -30.74
C TRP A 112 8.16 20.60 -29.82
N LEU A 113 8.48 21.36 -28.77
CA LEU A 113 9.44 21.00 -27.72
C LEU A 113 8.96 19.82 -26.87
N LEU A 114 7.64 19.71 -26.63
CA LEU A 114 7.04 18.58 -25.93
C LEU A 114 7.20 17.30 -26.75
N VAL A 115 6.88 17.36 -28.04
CA VAL A 115 7.00 16.21 -28.96
C VAL A 115 8.45 15.75 -29.05
N LEU A 116 9.39 16.69 -29.13
CA LEU A 116 10.82 16.37 -29.14
C LEU A 116 11.28 15.71 -27.83
N ALA A 117 10.90 16.27 -26.68
CA ALA A 117 11.28 15.72 -25.37
C ALA A 117 10.75 14.30 -25.18
N ASP A 118 9.53 14.04 -25.65
CA ASP A 118 8.92 12.70 -25.61
C ASP A 118 9.68 11.70 -26.50
N ASP A 119 9.95 12.08 -27.76
CA ASP A 119 10.65 11.19 -28.70
C ASP A 119 12.09 10.89 -28.28
N VAL A 120 12.79 11.86 -27.69
CA VAL A 120 14.14 11.66 -27.14
C VAL A 120 14.16 10.61 -26.04
N VAL A 121 13.28 10.75 -25.03
CA VAL A 121 13.24 9.80 -23.90
C VAL A 121 12.82 8.42 -24.37
N ARG A 122 11.89 8.36 -25.32
CA ARG A 122 11.43 7.11 -25.94
C ARG A 122 12.58 6.38 -26.65
N VAL A 123 13.28 7.04 -27.58
CA VAL A 123 14.35 6.44 -28.39
C VAL A 123 15.54 6.03 -27.53
N CYS A 124 15.95 6.88 -26.58
CA CYS A 124 17.06 6.56 -25.68
C CYS A 124 16.70 5.40 -24.72
N GLY A 125 15.45 5.33 -24.26
CA GLY A 125 15.02 4.30 -23.31
C GLY A 125 14.71 2.92 -23.92
N ALA A 126 14.50 2.82 -25.23
CA ALA A 126 14.23 1.56 -25.93
C ALA A 126 15.50 0.87 -26.48
N SER A 127 16.67 1.49 -26.31
CA SER A 127 17.91 1.06 -26.94
C SER A 127 18.92 0.60 -25.89
N ASP A 128 19.47 -0.61 -26.06
CA ASP A 128 20.52 -1.14 -25.18
C ASP A 128 21.93 -0.79 -25.70
N GLY A 129 22.81 -0.31 -24.81
CA GLY A 129 24.25 -0.15 -25.07
C GLY A 129 24.83 1.26 -24.85
N ALA A 130 26.16 1.39 -24.99
CA ALA A 130 26.91 2.61 -24.66
C ALA A 130 26.47 3.87 -25.44
N ASP A 131 25.98 3.70 -26.67
CA ASP A 131 25.47 4.79 -27.51
C ASP A 131 24.14 5.38 -26.96
N ALA A 132 23.33 4.57 -26.30
CA ALA A 132 22.10 5.00 -25.63
C ALA A 132 22.43 5.72 -24.32
N ASP A 133 23.38 5.20 -23.54
CA ASP A 133 23.87 5.84 -22.30
C ASP A 133 24.45 7.23 -22.56
N ASP A 134 25.28 7.38 -23.61
CA ASP A 134 25.85 8.68 -23.99
C ASP A 134 24.79 9.67 -24.45
N SER A 135 23.77 9.18 -25.16
CA SER A 135 22.63 10.01 -25.58
C SER A 135 21.81 10.44 -24.36
N GLN A 136 21.51 9.53 -23.44
CA GLN A 136 20.78 9.82 -22.22
C GLN A 136 21.51 10.82 -21.32
N ARG A 137 22.85 10.75 -21.25
CA ARG A 137 23.68 11.73 -20.51
C ARG A 137 23.66 13.13 -21.12
N ARG A 138 23.46 13.25 -22.44
CA ARG A 138 23.38 14.54 -23.12
C ARG A 138 22.07 15.27 -22.83
N TRP A 139 20.97 14.54 -22.62
CA TRP A 139 19.64 15.13 -22.52
C TRP A 139 19.26 15.43 -21.08
N ASP A 140 19.25 16.72 -20.76
CA ASP A 140 18.75 17.28 -19.51
C ASP A 140 17.92 18.55 -19.78
N PRO A 141 17.27 19.14 -18.76
CA PRO A 141 16.51 20.37 -18.95
C PRO A 141 17.33 21.57 -19.45
N HIS A 142 18.64 21.62 -19.19
CA HIS A 142 19.52 22.69 -19.72
C HIS A 142 19.67 22.58 -21.24
N THR A 143 19.93 21.38 -21.74
CA THR A 143 20.04 21.09 -23.17
C THR A 143 18.72 21.37 -23.88
N LEU A 144 17.59 20.98 -23.28
CA LEU A 144 16.27 21.35 -23.79
C LEU A 144 16.07 22.87 -23.83
N THR A 145 16.61 23.62 -22.87
CA THR A 145 16.55 25.08 -22.85
C THR A 145 17.35 25.71 -24.00
N GLU A 146 18.51 25.14 -24.34
CA GLU A 146 19.30 25.56 -25.50
C GLU A 146 18.57 25.28 -26.81
N VAL A 147 17.96 24.10 -26.94
CA VAL A 147 17.13 23.73 -28.11
C VAL A 147 15.91 24.64 -28.22
N ALA A 148 15.21 24.90 -27.11
CA ALA A 148 14.07 25.81 -27.05
C ALA A 148 14.45 27.22 -27.51
N ARG A 149 15.63 27.72 -27.07
CA ARG A 149 16.16 29.02 -27.50
C ARG A 149 16.48 29.04 -29.00
N ALA A 150 17.15 28.01 -29.51
CA ALA A 150 17.52 27.93 -30.92
C ALA A 150 16.30 27.82 -31.85
N GLY A 151 15.23 27.15 -31.40
CA GLY A 151 14.00 26.93 -32.15
C GLY A 151 12.90 27.97 -31.97
N GLY A 152 13.08 28.95 -31.08
CA GLY A 152 12.02 29.91 -30.74
C GLY A 152 10.78 29.24 -30.15
N ALA A 153 10.96 28.38 -29.14
CA ALA A 153 9.85 27.66 -28.51
C ALA A 153 8.81 28.64 -27.90
N PRO A 154 7.52 28.31 -27.97
CA PRO A 154 6.46 29.13 -27.39
C PRO A 154 6.59 29.18 -25.85
N GLY A 155 6.62 30.38 -25.29
CA GLY A 155 6.78 30.64 -23.86
C GLY A 155 7.34 32.04 -23.61
N ARG A 156 7.27 32.55 -22.37
CA ARG A 156 7.85 33.86 -22.01
C ARG A 156 9.38 33.85 -22.09
N THR A 157 9.97 32.73 -21.70
CA THR A 157 11.41 32.46 -21.75
C THR A 157 11.64 31.02 -22.23
N PRO A 158 12.85 30.66 -22.71
CA PRO A 158 13.18 29.28 -23.04
C PRO A 158 12.99 28.31 -21.85
N VAL A 159 13.30 28.76 -20.63
CA VAL A 159 13.08 27.99 -19.39
C VAL A 159 11.60 27.75 -19.15
N HIS A 160 10.76 28.79 -19.28
CA HIS A 160 9.31 28.65 -19.20
C HIS A 160 8.79 27.65 -20.23
N ALA A 161 9.28 27.70 -21.47
CA ALA A 161 8.86 26.76 -22.53
C ALA A 161 9.22 25.30 -22.17
N VAL A 162 10.43 25.06 -21.63
CA VAL A 162 10.87 23.73 -21.18
C VAL A 162 10.03 23.22 -20.00
N LEU A 163 9.83 24.05 -18.97
CA LEU A 163 9.02 23.67 -17.81
C LEU A 163 7.58 23.39 -18.22
N SER A 164 6.99 24.22 -19.09
CA SER A 164 5.66 23.97 -19.64
C SER A 164 5.59 22.66 -20.42
N ALA A 165 6.61 22.31 -21.21
CA ALA A 165 6.64 21.08 -22.00
C ALA A 165 6.83 19.82 -21.13
N LEU A 166 7.72 19.88 -20.14
CA LEU A 166 8.01 18.75 -19.26
C LEU A 166 6.90 18.46 -18.26
N LEU A 167 6.19 19.50 -17.79
CA LEU A 167 5.07 19.39 -16.84
C LEU A 167 3.69 19.27 -17.51
N TYR A 168 3.63 19.33 -18.85
CA TYR A 168 2.37 19.16 -19.57
C TYR A 168 1.78 17.76 -19.36
N SER A 169 0.53 17.71 -18.93
CA SER A 169 -0.26 16.50 -18.75
C SER A 169 -1.61 16.60 -19.48
N ASP A 170 -1.94 15.61 -20.31
CA ASP A 170 -3.27 15.35 -20.85
C ASP A 170 -3.43 13.82 -20.98
N SER A 171 -4.68 13.36 -21.02
CA SER A 171 -5.14 11.97 -21.23
C SER A 171 -4.42 11.18 -22.33
N ARG A 172 -3.85 11.85 -23.35
CA ARG A 172 -3.15 11.20 -24.48
C ARG A 172 -1.62 11.15 -24.35
N HIS A 173 -1.02 11.93 -23.45
CA HIS A 173 0.44 12.06 -23.36
C HIS A 173 0.90 11.57 -22.00
N TRP A 174 1.39 10.33 -21.94
CA TRP A 174 1.80 9.65 -20.72
C TRP A 174 2.96 10.41 -20.02
N PRO A 175 2.71 11.14 -18.91
CA PRO A 175 3.66 12.13 -18.41
C PRO A 175 4.91 11.51 -17.76
N PHE A 176 4.83 10.26 -17.31
CA PHE A 176 5.90 9.57 -16.57
C PHE A 176 7.24 9.43 -17.31
N ARG A 177 7.25 9.39 -18.66
CA ARG A 177 8.52 9.25 -19.39
C ARG A 177 9.35 10.53 -19.30
N ARG A 178 8.75 11.69 -19.60
CA ARG A 178 9.45 13.00 -19.59
C ARG A 178 9.84 13.44 -18.17
N HIS A 179 9.10 12.99 -17.17
CA HIS A 179 9.42 13.19 -15.75
C HIS A 179 10.82 12.67 -15.37
N ARG A 180 11.33 11.62 -16.03
CA ARG A 180 12.70 11.12 -15.81
C ARG A 180 13.77 12.20 -16.00
N LEU A 181 13.57 13.16 -16.91
CA LEU A 181 14.50 14.27 -17.12
C LEU A 181 14.53 15.22 -15.91
N LEU A 182 13.38 15.41 -15.25
CA LEU A 182 13.25 16.17 -14.00
C LEU A 182 13.67 15.35 -12.77
N GLU A 183 13.79 14.03 -12.90
CA GLU A 183 14.28 13.10 -11.87
C GLU A 183 15.80 13.03 -11.77
N SER A 184 16.52 13.39 -12.84
CA SER A 184 17.98 13.48 -12.84
C SER A 184 18.51 14.59 -11.93
N ASP A 185 19.75 14.45 -11.43
CA ASP A 185 20.42 15.50 -10.64
C ASP A 185 20.47 16.86 -11.36
N ALA A 186 20.69 16.84 -12.68
CA ALA A 186 20.67 18.03 -13.52
C ALA A 186 19.27 18.66 -13.59
N GLY A 187 18.23 17.84 -13.69
CA GLY A 187 16.85 18.31 -13.68
C GLY A 187 16.44 18.89 -12.35
N VAL A 188 16.88 18.30 -11.24
CA VAL A 188 16.63 18.83 -9.91
C VAL A 188 17.36 20.17 -9.69
N ALA A 189 18.63 20.28 -10.08
CA ALA A 189 19.36 21.54 -10.05
C ALA A 189 18.71 22.62 -10.91
N PHE A 190 18.18 22.24 -12.09
CA PHE A 190 17.47 23.14 -12.99
C PHE A 190 16.19 23.69 -12.35
N LEU A 191 15.37 22.83 -11.74
CA LEU A 191 14.17 23.26 -11.02
C LEU A 191 14.52 24.22 -9.87
N ALA A 192 15.65 24.02 -9.20
CA ALA A 192 16.07 24.84 -8.07
C ALA A 192 16.56 26.22 -8.53
N GLY A 193 17.29 26.28 -9.65
CA GLY A 193 17.77 27.53 -10.23
C GLY A 193 16.69 28.39 -10.90
N HIS A 194 15.51 27.81 -11.17
CA HIS A 194 14.41 28.45 -11.90
C HIS A 194 13.07 28.38 -11.14
N ALA A 195 13.13 28.51 -9.81
CA ALA A 195 11.96 28.40 -8.93
C ALA A 195 10.87 29.46 -9.25
N ASP A 196 11.27 30.68 -9.65
CA ASP A 196 10.33 31.76 -10.00
C ASP A 196 9.56 31.44 -11.29
N GLU A 197 10.24 31.01 -12.35
CA GLU A 197 9.58 30.57 -13.59
C GLU A 197 8.73 29.31 -13.38
N LEU A 198 9.17 28.40 -12.50
CA LEU A 198 8.41 27.22 -12.12
C LEU A 198 7.11 27.59 -11.41
N ALA A 199 7.15 28.55 -10.47
CA ALA A 199 5.96 29.03 -9.78
C ALA A 199 4.93 29.62 -10.77
N ASP A 200 5.37 30.48 -11.71
CA ASP A 200 4.52 31.05 -12.77
C ASP A 200 3.88 29.94 -13.63
N VAL A 201 4.67 28.97 -14.08
CA VAL A 201 4.20 27.84 -14.91
C VAL A 201 3.20 26.97 -14.14
N VAL A 202 3.49 26.65 -12.87
CA VAL A 202 2.66 25.77 -12.03
C VAL A 202 1.30 26.39 -11.72
N THR A 203 1.24 27.71 -11.49
CA THR A 203 -0.04 28.40 -11.24
C THR A 203 -1.00 28.38 -12.45
N GLY A 204 -0.48 28.20 -13.66
CA GLY A 204 -1.28 28.08 -14.90
C GLY A 204 -1.82 26.68 -15.17
N PHE A 205 -1.37 25.65 -14.45
CA PHE A 205 -1.77 24.27 -14.68
C PHE A 205 -2.96 23.83 -13.82
N GLY A 206 -3.61 22.73 -14.20
CA GLY A 206 -4.59 22.04 -13.37
C GLY A 206 -3.97 21.41 -12.10
N PRO A 207 -4.80 20.81 -11.22
CA PRO A 207 -4.35 20.29 -9.91
C PRO A 207 -3.29 19.19 -10.01
N GLN A 208 -3.34 18.33 -11.03
CA GLN A 208 -2.45 17.17 -11.18
C GLN A 208 -0.97 17.55 -11.35
N PRO A 209 -0.58 18.43 -12.29
CA PRO A 209 0.80 18.92 -12.39
C PRO A 209 1.32 19.60 -11.12
N ARG A 210 0.49 20.39 -10.43
CA ARG A 210 0.92 21.07 -9.18
C ARG A 210 1.21 20.07 -8.07
N ARG A 211 0.40 19.01 -7.96
CA ARG A 211 0.65 17.92 -7.00
C ARG A 211 1.93 17.16 -7.33
N TYR A 212 2.18 16.89 -8.61
CA TYR A 212 3.43 16.27 -9.05
C TYR A 212 4.65 17.14 -8.67
N VAL A 213 4.62 18.45 -8.92
CA VAL A 213 5.72 19.35 -8.53
C VAL A 213 5.94 19.39 -7.02
N ALA A 214 4.86 19.38 -6.22
CA ALA A 214 4.96 19.29 -4.77
C ALA A 214 5.66 17.99 -4.31
N ASP A 215 5.40 16.86 -4.96
CA ASP A 215 6.12 15.59 -4.69
C ASP A 215 7.61 15.68 -5.04
N ARG A 216 7.94 16.30 -6.17
CA ARG A 216 9.33 16.49 -6.59
C ARG A 216 10.12 17.37 -5.62
N CYS A 217 9.49 18.37 -5.01
CA CYS A 217 10.14 19.19 -3.97
C CYS A 217 10.71 18.33 -2.83
N ALA A 218 10.08 17.19 -2.53
CA ALA A 218 10.49 16.31 -1.45
C ALA A 218 11.83 15.59 -1.70
N HIS A 219 12.32 15.54 -2.95
CA HIS A 219 13.57 14.88 -3.32
C HIS A 219 14.82 15.72 -3.03
N ARG A 220 14.71 17.05 -3.08
CA ARG A 220 15.73 18.00 -2.60
C ARG A 220 15.03 19.09 -1.79
N PRO A 221 14.57 18.74 -0.57
CA PRO A 221 13.70 19.59 0.22
C PRO A 221 14.36 20.94 0.52
N GLU A 222 15.67 20.97 0.77
CA GLU A 222 16.44 22.20 1.03
C GLU A 222 16.50 23.17 -0.16
N ALA A 223 16.51 22.65 -1.39
CA ALA A 223 16.60 23.45 -2.60
C ALA A 223 15.24 24.01 -3.03
N HIS A 224 14.16 23.28 -2.74
CA HIS A 224 12.79 23.61 -3.16
C HIS A 224 11.87 24.06 -2.03
N ALA A 225 12.40 24.28 -0.82
CA ALA A 225 11.62 24.62 0.37
C ALA A 225 10.71 25.85 0.14
N GLN A 226 11.18 26.87 -0.58
CA GLN A 226 10.38 28.06 -0.85
C GLN A 226 9.17 27.78 -1.74
N LEU A 227 9.35 26.99 -2.81
CA LEU A 227 8.25 26.58 -3.69
C LEU A 227 7.25 25.69 -2.94
N ALA A 228 7.74 24.75 -2.13
CA ALA A 228 6.88 23.91 -1.29
C ALA A 228 6.07 24.75 -0.29
N ALA A 229 6.65 25.81 0.28
CA ALA A 229 5.92 26.75 1.13
C ALA A 229 4.83 27.54 0.39
N GLU A 230 5.03 27.87 -0.89
CA GLU A 230 4.00 28.53 -1.71
C GLU A 230 2.84 27.59 -2.03
N LEU A 231 3.16 26.34 -2.37
CA LEU A 231 2.17 25.29 -2.63
C LEU A 231 1.44 24.84 -1.35
N ALA A 232 2.01 25.07 -0.16
CA ALA A 232 1.36 24.78 1.12
C ALA A 232 0.08 25.61 1.38
N VAL A 233 -0.16 26.67 0.60
CA VAL A 233 -1.39 27.48 0.65
C VAL A 233 -2.15 27.51 -0.68
N ASP A 234 -2.02 26.44 -1.48
CA ASP A 234 -2.78 26.23 -2.72
C ASP A 234 -4.29 26.12 -2.46
N ALA A 235 -5.10 26.44 -3.47
CA ALA A 235 -6.55 26.29 -3.39
C ALA A 235 -6.98 24.82 -3.23
N GLU A 236 -6.23 23.89 -3.83
CA GLU A 236 -6.51 22.47 -3.85
C GLU A 236 -5.90 21.76 -2.63
N ALA A 237 -6.73 21.04 -1.87
CA ALA A 237 -6.31 20.38 -0.64
C ALA A 237 -5.22 19.31 -0.87
N SER A 238 -5.31 18.56 -1.97
CA SER A 238 -4.34 17.52 -2.32
C SER A 238 -2.95 18.09 -2.65
N VAL A 239 -2.87 19.32 -3.19
CA VAL A 239 -1.60 20.00 -3.48
C VAL A 239 -0.96 20.51 -2.19
N ARG A 240 -1.75 21.14 -1.31
CA ARG A 240 -1.25 21.61 0.00
C ARG A 240 -0.67 20.46 0.82
N ALA A 241 -1.37 19.33 0.86
CA ALA A 241 -0.97 18.17 1.63
C ALA A 241 0.37 17.59 1.15
N GLN A 242 0.57 17.49 -0.18
CA GLN A 242 1.83 17.04 -0.76
C GLN A 242 2.98 18.04 -0.48
N ALA A 243 2.70 19.34 -0.58
CA ALA A 243 3.71 20.38 -0.39
C ALA A 243 4.20 20.47 1.06
N LEU A 244 3.29 20.34 2.04
CA LEU A 244 3.65 20.24 3.46
C LEU A 244 4.43 18.96 3.76
N SER A 245 4.12 17.83 3.10
CA SER A 245 4.91 16.60 3.19
C SER A 245 6.35 16.80 2.69
N ALA A 246 6.53 17.53 1.59
CA ALA A 246 7.85 17.89 1.08
C ALA A 246 8.63 18.80 2.05
N LEU A 247 7.97 19.81 2.63
CA LEU A 247 8.56 20.71 3.62
C LEU A 247 8.99 19.99 4.90
N ALA A 248 8.27 18.94 5.31
CA ALA A 248 8.58 18.20 6.52
C ALA A 248 9.99 17.56 6.50
N ARG A 249 10.59 17.41 5.32
CA ARG A 249 11.95 16.91 5.12
C ARG A 249 13.05 17.98 5.25
N THR A 250 12.70 19.25 5.52
CA THR A 250 13.65 20.32 5.86
C THR A 250 13.78 20.51 7.37
N ASP A 251 14.79 21.25 7.85
CA ASP A 251 14.91 21.54 9.28
C ASP A 251 13.74 22.36 9.84
N GLY A 252 13.36 22.10 11.10
CA GLY A 252 12.20 22.72 11.74
C GLY A 252 12.25 24.26 11.79
N PRO A 253 13.35 24.90 12.19
CA PRO A 253 13.48 26.36 12.16
C PRO A 253 13.24 26.97 10.78
N ARG A 254 13.79 26.37 9.72
CA ARG A 254 13.58 26.82 8.35
C ARG A 254 12.13 26.69 7.90
N GLN A 255 11.45 25.61 8.29
CA GLN A 255 10.01 25.47 8.04
C GLN A 255 9.20 26.59 8.70
N VAL A 256 9.51 26.92 9.96
CA VAL A 256 8.84 28.01 10.69
C VAL A 256 9.03 29.33 9.96
N ASP A 257 10.25 29.65 9.53
CA ASP A 257 10.55 30.90 8.84
C ASP A 257 9.84 31.01 7.48
N LEU A 258 9.79 29.93 6.70
CA LEU A 258 9.10 29.88 5.41
C LEU A 258 7.58 30.00 5.53
N LEU A 259 6.98 29.33 6.53
CA LEU A 259 5.54 29.32 6.73
C LEU A 259 5.02 30.57 7.45
N ARG A 260 5.84 31.25 8.26
CA ARG A 260 5.45 32.44 9.03
C ARG A 260 4.83 33.53 8.17
N ARG A 261 5.35 33.76 6.96
CA ARG A 261 4.80 34.78 6.04
C ARG A 261 3.34 34.53 5.68
N HIS A 262 2.95 33.26 5.57
CA HIS A 262 1.61 32.86 5.12
C HIS A 262 0.54 33.09 6.18
N LEU A 263 0.91 33.11 7.48
CA LEU A 263 0.01 33.48 8.58
C LEU A 263 -0.69 34.83 8.37
N ARG A 264 -0.04 35.75 7.63
CA ARG A 264 -0.55 37.10 7.34
C ARG A 264 -1.16 37.22 5.94
N THR A 265 -0.60 36.50 4.96
CA THR A 265 -0.91 36.72 3.53
C THR A 265 -1.91 35.73 2.95
N ALA A 266 -1.99 34.50 3.48
CA ALA A 266 -2.82 33.45 2.90
C ALA A 266 -4.31 33.61 3.26
N PRO A 267 -5.25 33.23 2.36
CA PRO A 267 -6.68 33.20 2.67
C PRO A 267 -7.00 32.31 3.90
N PRO A 268 -7.94 32.70 4.78
CA PRO A 268 -8.23 31.98 6.02
C PRO A 268 -8.62 30.50 5.83
N ASP A 269 -9.29 30.18 4.73
CA ASP A 269 -9.71 28.83 4.34
C ASP A 269 -8.52 27.91 3.99
N ARG A 270 -7.34 28.47 3.70
CA ARG A 270 -6.12 27.74 3.33
C ARG A 270 -5.09 27.65 4.45
N LEU A 271 -5.32 28.37 5.56
CA LEU A 271 -4.45 28.36 6.74
C LEU A 271 -4.50 27.11 7.62
N PRO A 272 -5.61 26.33 7.72
CA PRO A 272 -5.68 25.22 8.68
C PRO A 272 -4.50 24.24 8.62
N ASP A 273 -4.08 23.84 7.41
CA ASP A 273 -3.00 22.87 7.21
C ASP A 273 -1.62 23.45 7.60
N VAL A 274 -1.40 24.75 7.34
CA VAL A 274 -0.18 25.48 7.74
C VAL A 274 -0.12 25.69 9.24
N LEU A 275 -1.26 26.00 9.87
CA LEU A 275 -1.35 26.16 11.33
C LEU A 275 -1.11 24.86 12.07
N ALA A 276 -1.64 23.75 11.55
CA ALA A 276 -1.32 22.43 12.04
C ALA A 276 0.19 22.20 11.96
N ARG A 277 0.81 22.39 10.79
CA ARG A 277 2.26 22.17 10.66
C ARG A 277 3.11 23.08 11.57
N LEU A 278 2.75 24.35 11.72
CA LEU A 278 3.47 25.26 12.62
C LEU A 278 3.28 24.92 14.10
N ALA A 279 2.12 24.43 14.49
CA ALA A 279 1.87 23.95 15.85
C ALA A 279 2.84 22.83 16.26
N ASP A 280 3.23 22.01 15.29
CA ASP A 280 4.10 20.84 15.47
C ASP A 280 5.60 21.18 15.57
N LEU A 281 5.99 22.41 15.19
CA LEU A 281 7.38 22.83 15.11
C LEU A 281 7.83 23.61 16.35
N ASP A 282 9.06 23.39 16.78
CA ASP A 282 9.71 24.21 17.81
C ASP A 282 9.78 25.67 17.36
N GLY A 283 9.23 26.58 18.17
CA GLY A 283 9.10 28.00 17.84
C GLY A 283 7.91 28.35 16.94
N GLY A 284 7.17 27.38 16.39
CA GLY A 284 6.03 27.67 15.51
C GLY A 284 4.82 28.23 16.26
N VAL A 285 4.55 27.80 17.51
CA VAL A 285 3.54 28.45 18.38
C VAL A 285 3.92 29.91 18.68
N ALA A 286 5.20 30.19 18.92
CA ALA A 286 5.68 31.55 19.11
C ALA A 286 5.48 32.39 17.84
N ALA A 287 5.68 31.83 16.65
CA ALA A 287 5.39 32.49 15.38
C ALA A 287 3.88 32.77 15.17
N ILE A 288 3.00 31.85 15.60
CA ILE A 288 1.53 32.06 15.60
C ILE A 288 1.15 33.20 16.56
N GLU A 289 1.74 33.23 17.75
CA GLU A 289 1.49 34.27 18.76
C GLU A 289 2.06 35.63 18.37
N GLU A 290 3.24 35.67 17.75
CA GLU A 290 3.81 36.88 17.16
C GLU A 290 2.91 37.43 16.04
N ALA A 291 2.36 36.55 15.19
CA ALA A 291 1.39 36.96 14.18
C ALA A 291 0.07 37.52 14.78
N LEU A 292 -0.34 37.03 15.95
CA LEU A 292 -1.46 37.57 16.74
C LEU A 292 -1.12 38.91 17.41
N ALA A 293 0.11 39.08 17.92
CA ALA A 293 0.54 40.26 18.66
C ALA A 293 0.90 41.45 17.75
N ASP A 294 1.47 41.19 16.57
CA ASP A 294 1.85 42.20 15.57
C ASP A 294 0.65 42.77 14.78
N GLY A 295 -0.58 42.37 15.12
CA GLY A 295 -1.82 42.90 14.56
C GLY A 295 -2.06 44.35 14.97
N GLY A 296 -1.31 45.28 14.38
CA GLY A 296 -1.51 46.72 14.52
C GLY A 296 -2.85 47.19 13.94
N ASP A 297 -3.39 48.26 14.54
CA ASP A 297 -4.66 48.92 14.23
C ASP A 297 -5.04 48.94 12.73
N GLY A 298 -6.05 48.14 12.37
CA GLY A 298 -6.80 48.27 11.13
C GLY A 298 -6.54 47.17 10.10
N THR A 299 -7.57 46.35 9.87
CA THR A 299 -7.72 45.37 8.77
C THR A 299 -7.17 43.95 9.02
N GLN A 300 -7.54 43.31 10.13
CA GLN A 300 -7.47 41.84 10.24
C GLN A 300 -8.87 41.22 10.20
N ASP A 301 -9.03 40.18 9.39
CA ASP A 301 -10.23 39.37 9.27
C ASP A 301 -10.51 38.62 10.59
N PRO A 302 -11.67 38.82 11.25
CA PRO A 302 -12.04 38.14 12.50
C PRO A 302 -11.97 36.61 12.40
N GLY A 303 -12.22 36.06 11.20
CA GLY A 303 -12.13 34.61 10.96
C GLY A 303 -10.71 34.08 11.12
N ARG A 304 -9.69 34.82 10.66
CA ARG A 304 -8.27 34.47 10.80
C ARG A 304 -7.83 34.50 12.25
N GLU A 305 -8.15 35.59 12.97
CA GLU A 305 -7.76 35.75 14.38
C GLU A 305 -8.34 34.62 15.25
N GLY A 306 -9.60 34.24 15.00
CA GLY A 306 -10.23 33.10 15.65
C GLY A 306 -9.56 31.75 15.35
N LEU A 307 -9.02 31.55 14.14
CA LEU A 307 -8.26 30.34 13.79
C LEU A 307 -6.91 30.29 14.52
N LEU A 308 -6.13 31.37 14.48
CA LEU A 308 -4.82 31.45 15.15
C LEU A 308 -4.92 31.20 16.66
N ARG A 309 -5.89 31.85 17.32
CA ARG A 309 -6.11 31.70 18.78
C ARG A 309 -6.48 30.29 19.18
N ARG A 310 -7.34 29.62 18.39
CA ARG A 310 -7.72 28.22 18.62
C ARG A 310 -6.52 27.28 18.47
N ALA A 311 -5.71 27.46 17.43
CA ALA A 311 -4.51 26.66 17.20
C ALA A 311 -3.52 26.77 18.37
N ALA A 312 -3.14 27.99 18.79
CA ALA A 312 -2.20 28.20 19.88
C ALA A 312 -2.70 27.63 21.23
N SER A 313 -3.99 27.78 21.53
CA SER A 313 -4.58 27.27 22.78
C SER A 313 -4.60 25.75 22.82
N ARG A 314 -4.88 25.09 21.69
CA ARG A 314 -4.92 23.64 21.54
C ARG A 314 -3.56 23.00 21.80
N VAL A 315 -2.49 23.53 21.21
CA VAL A 315 -1.12 23.02 21.40
C VAL A 315 -0.66 23.12 22.85
N ARG A 316 -0.96 24.23 23.53
CA ARG A 316 -0.61 24.39 24.95
C ARG A 316 -1.29 23.35 25.84
N ALA A 317 -2.56 23.05 25.58
CA ALA A 317 -3.31 22.04 26.33
C ALA A 317 -2.72 20.63 26.13
N LEU A 318 -2.34 20.28 24.89
CA LEU A 318 -1.75 18.99 24.55
C LEU A 318 -0.39 18.80 25.22
N ARG A 319 0.53 19.77 25.10
CA ARG A 319 1.86 19.71 25.74
C ARG A 319 1.80 19.62 27.27
N THR A 320 0.79 20.22 27.89
CA THR A 320 0.60 20.13 29.34
C THR A 320 0.10 18.74 29.75
N ALA A 321 -0.74 18.11 28.93
CA ALA A 321 -1.27 16.78 29.19
C ALA A 321 -0.25 15.67 28.92
N GLU A 322 0.65 15.83 27.94
CA GLU A 322 1.76 14.91 27.64
C GLU A 322 2.63 14.66 28.89
N ALA A 323 2.97 15.74 29.60
CA ALA A 323 3.81 15.67 30.79
C ALA A 323 3.17 14.92 31.99
N ALA A 324 1.87 14.62 31.92
CA ALA A 324 1.12 13.99 33.01
C ALA A 324 0.88 12.48 32.83
N LEU A 325 1.12 11.93 31.63
CA LEU A 325 0.87 10.50 31.35
C LEU A 325 2.07 9.62 31.76
N PRO A 326 1.87 8.53 32.51
CA PRO A 326 2.93 7.58 32.80
C PRO A 326 3.21 6.72 31.56
N VAL A 327 4.42 6.85 31.00
CA VAL A 327 4.88 6.07 29.84
C VAL A 327 5.98 5.10 30.28
N PRO A 328 5.94 3.81 29.90
CA PRO A 328 6.98 2.83 30.24
C PRO A 328 8.32 3.16 29.54
N ASP A 329 9.41 2.56 30.04
CA ASP A 329 10.71 2.61 29.37
C ASP A 329 10.65 1.93 27.98
N VAL A 330 11.54 2.35 27.07
CA VAL A 330 11.58 1.82 25.69
C VAL A 330 12.02 0.35 25.68
N ALA A 331 11.18 -0.53 25.15
CA ALA A 331 11.51 -1.95 25.00
C ALA A 331 12.36 -2.19 23.74
N ALA A 332 13.50 -2.88 23.88
CA ALA A 332 14.35 -3.24 22.75
C ALA A 332 13.75 -4.39 21.92
N PRO A 333 14.04 -4.48 20.60
CA PRO A 333 13.67 -5.64 19.81
C PRO A 333 14.21 -6.95 20.38
N GLN A 334 13.39 -8.00 20.34
CA GLN A 334 13.80 -9.34 20.78
C GLN A 334 14.75 -10.00 19.77
N ASP A 335 14.59 -9.67 18.49
CA ASP A 335 15.48 -10.10 17.42
C ASP A 335 16.85 -9.42 17.54
N ALA A 336 17.90 -10.21 17.76
CA ALA A 336 19.26 -9.72 17.97
C ALA A 336 19.85 -9.06 16.70
N GLY A 337 19.48 -9.53 15.51
CA GLY A 337 19.93 -8.96 14.23
C GLY A 337 19.32 -7.58 14.01
N LEU A 338 18.00 -7.46 14.22
CA LEU A 338 17.28 -6.19 14.14
C LEU A 338 17.81 -5.17 15.16
N ALA A 339 18.09 -5.62 16.39
CA ALA A 339 18.66 -4.76 17.43
C ALA A 339 20.07 -4.24 17.10
N GLU A 340 20.93 -5.07 16.48
CA GLU A 340 22.26 -4.65 16.00
C GLU A 340 22.14 -3.68 14.81
N GLU A 341 21.23 -3.94 13.89
CA GLU A 341 21.02 -3.12 12.70
C GLU A 341 20.54 -1.71 13.07
N LEU A 342 19.56 -1.58 13.99
CA LEU A 342 19.11 -0.28 14.50
C LEU A 342 20.25 0.51 15.17
N ARG A 343 21.11 -0.16 15.95
CA ARG A 343 22.29 0.48 16.57
C ARG A 343 23.29 0.97 15.52
N THR A 344 23.54 0.16 14.49
CA THR A 344 24.49 0.48 13.43
C THR A 344 24.01 1.66 12.58
N LEU A 345 22.73 1.68 12.21
CA LEU A 345 22.12 2.79 11.48
C LEU A 345 22.10 4.07 12.32
N GLY A 346 21.75 3.97 13.60
CA GLY A 346 21.76 5.10 14.54
C GLY A 346 23.13 5.72 14.77
N ALA A 347 24.23 4.96 14.64
CA ALA A 347 25.59 5.47 14.80
C ALA A 347 26.14 6.24 13.58
N GLY A 348 25.31 6.49 12.55
CA GLY A 348 25.71 7.20 11.32
C GLY A 348 26.35 6.29 10.26
N GLY A 349 26.21 4.97 10.38
CA GLY A 349 26.74 3.99 9.41
C GLY A 349 26.00 3.92 8.07
N GLY A 350 24.88 4.62 7.90
CA GLY A 350 24.08 4.62 6.68
C GLY A 350 24.46 5.71 5.69
N SER A 351 25.54 5.54 4.93
CA SER A 351 25.80 6.38 3.75
C SER A 351 25.13 5.79 2.50
N ASP A 352 23.80 5.86 2.44
CA ASP A 352 23.01 6.08 1.22
C ASP A 352 21.54 6.30 1.61
N GLY A 353 20.89 7.31 1.03
CA GLY A 353 19.55 7.76 1.40
C GLY A 353 18.46 6.68 1.28
N ASP A 354 17.49 6.70 2.21
CA ASP A 354 16.25 5.91 2.35
C ASP A 354 16.33 4.36 2.22
N ARG A 355 17.18 3.78 1.37
CA ARG A 355 17.26 2.32 1.16
C ARG A 355 17.73 1.55 2.39
N SER A 356 18.63 2.15 3.19
CA SER A 356 19.16 1.54 4.41
C SER A 356 18.11 1.40 5.52
N TRP A 357 17.07 2.25 5.54
CA TRP A 357 16.01 2.20 6.55
C TRP A 357 14.83 1.30 6.15
N ASN A 358 14.61 1.05 4.86
CA ASN A 358 13.53 0.19 4.36
C ASN A 358 13.51 -1.21 5.00
N GLY A 359 14.68 -1.78 5.29
CA GLY A 359 14.81 -3.11 5.91
C GLY A 359 14.30 -3.14 7.35
N VAL A 360 14.61 -2.12 8.16
CA VAL A 360 14.11 -2.01 9.54
C VAL A 360 12.65 -1.54 9.59
N GLU A 361 12.25 -0.60 8.71
CA GLU A 361 10.87 -0.14 8.57
C GLU A 361 9.91 -1.26 8.11
N GLY A 362 10.41 -2.25 7.34
CA GLY A 362 9.65 -3.43 6.96
C GLY A 362 9.44 -4.45 8.09
N ARG A 363 10.16 -4.34 9.21
CA ARG A 363 10.14 -5.28 10.33
C ARG A 363 9.58 -4.69 11.62
N VAL A 364 8.77 -3.63 11.52
CA VAL A 364 8.13 -2.98 12.68
C VAL A 364 7.28 -3.97 13.50
N ALA A 365 6.71 -5.00 12.86
CA ALA A 365 5.99 -6.07 13.56
C ALA A 365 6.87 -6.85 14.56
N LEU A 366 8.18 -6.93 14.35
CA LEU A 366 9.12 -7.61 15.26
C LEU A 366 9.59 -6.71 16.41
N MET A 367 9.16 -5.44 16.44
CA MET A 367 9.49 -4.49 17.48
C MET A 367 8.39 -4.47 18.54
N PRO A 368 8.70 -4.77 19.82
CA PRO A 368 7.71 -4.66 20.90
C PRO A 368 7.36 -3.20 21.21
N ASP A 369 8.22 -2.26 20.82
CA ASP A 369 8.01 -0.82 20.99
C ASP A 369 8.64 -0.05 19.83
N VAL A 370 7.83 0.70 19.08
CA VAL A 370 8.30 1.47 17.91
C VAL A 370 9.22 2.62 18.28
N ARG A 371 9.27 3.01 19.56
CA ARG A 371 10.19 4.05 20.04
C ARG A 371 11.65 3.66 19.87
N ALA A 372 11.97 2.35 19.79
CA ALA A 372 13.32 1.89 19.46
C ALA A 372 13.77 2.35 18.06
N LEU A 373 12.87 2.29 17.06
CA LEU A 373 13.12 2.79 15.71
C LEU A 373 13.24 4.32 15.70
N ARG A 374 12.33 5.00 16.39
CA ARG A 374 12.40 6.46 16.58
C ARG A 374 13.73 6.90 17.19
N ASP A 375 14.20 6.22 18.23
CA ASP A 375 15.45 6.58 18.90
C ASP A 375 16.66 6.33 18.00
N ALA A 376 16.62 5.29 17.15
CA ALA A 376 17.61 5.10 16.09
C ALA A 376 17.60 6.24 15.06
N PHE A 377 16.42 6.70 14.61
CA PHE A 377 16.32 7.89 13.75
C PHE A 377 16.91 9.14 14.42
N ARG A 378 16.61 9.37 15.71
CA ARG A 378 17.17 10.49 16.47
C ARG A 378 18.70 10.40 16.59
N ALA A 379 19.23 9.21 16.87
CA ALA A 379 20.68 8.99 16.95
C ALA A 379 21.39 9.27 15.62
N ALA A 380 20.74 8.94 14.49
CA ALA A 380 21.21 9.25 13.14
C ALA A 380 21.11 10.75 12.77
N GLY A 381 20.64 11.61 13.67
CA GLY A 381 20.52 13.05 13.45
C GLY A 381 19.32 13.47 12.61
N MET A 382 18.31 12.61 12.47
CA MET A 382 17.11 12.90 11.68
C MET A 382 16.19 13.87 12.43
N SER A 383 15.74 14.92 11.74
CA SER A 383 14.70 15.82 12.23
C SER A 383 13.33 15.13 12.23
N ASP A 384 12.49 15.42 13.22
CA ASP A 384 11.08 14.97 13.30
C ASP A 384 10.92 13.42 13.31
N ALA A 385 11.80 12.72 14.02
CA ALA A 385 11.82 11.26 14.14
C ALA A 385 10.49 10.65 14.64
N ASP A 386 9.78 11.37 15.53
CA ASP A 386 8.47 10.93 16.03
C ASP A 386 7.44 10.83 14.90
N ARG A 387 7.32 11.90 14.10
CA ARG A 387 6.39 11.93 12.97
C ARG A 387 6.79 10.94 11.89
N ARG A 388 8.09 10.81 11.57
CA ARG A 388 8.55 9.78 10.62
C ARG A 388 8.10 8.39 11.08
N THR A 389 8.29 8.06 12.35
CA THR A 389 7.88 6.77 12.91
C THR A 389 6.37 6.60 12.84
N ALA A 390 5.59 7.59 13.28
CA ALA A 390 4.12 7.55 13.20
C ALA A 390 3.59 7.45 11.76
N SER A 391 4.28 8.06 10.79
CA SER A 391 3.89 8.05 9.38
C SER A 391 3.87 6.64 8.79
N LEU A 392 4.68 5.71 9.32
CA LEU A 392 4.73 4.32 8.88
C LEU A 392 3.37 3.62 8.96
N LEU A 393 2.50 4.04 9.89
CA LEU A 393 1.12 3.56 9.97
C LEU A 393 0.32 3.84 8.68
N VAL A 394 0.65 4.87 7.93
CA VAL A 394 -0.11 5.26 6.73
C VAL A 394 0.71 5.22 5.44
N THR A 395 2.03 5.08 5.53
CA THR A 395 2.94 5.02 4.37
C THR A 395 3.46 3.61 4.11
N ARG A 396 3.65 2.80 5.15
CA ARG A 396 4.24 1.47 5.00
C ARG A 396 3.18 0.44 4.71
N THR A 397 3.47 -0.42 3.75
CA THR A 397 2.62 -1.55 3.38
C THR A 397 3.18 -2.87 3.92
N ASP A 398 2.28 -3.82 4.17
CA ASP A 398 2.63 -5.22 4.37
C ASP A 398 3.02 -5.89 3.04
N SER A 399 3.31 -7.21 3.10
CA SER A 399 3.64 -8.03 1.93
C SER A 399 2.51 -8.10 0.89
N ARG A 400 1.28 -7.76 1.27
CA ARG A 400 0.10 -7.71 0.40
C ARG A 400 -0.23 -6.30 -0.07
N GLY A 401 0.67 -5.33 0.14
CA GLY A 401 0.47 -3.95 -0.29
C GLY A 401 -0.50 -3.14 0.58
N ARG A 402 -0.93 -3.66 1.74
CA ARG A 402 -1.89 -3.00 2.63
C ARG A 402 -1.19 -2.14 3.67
N ARG A 403 -1.69 -0.94 3.92
CA ARG A 403 -1.09 0.00 4.89
C ARG A 403 -1.25 -0.49 6.33
N ILE A 404 -0.19 -0.41 7.14
CA ILE A 404 -0.16 -0.95 8.52
C ILE A 404 -1.36 -0.47 9.36
N GLY A 405 -1.67 0.81 9.31
CA GLY A 405 -2.73 1.44 10.08
C GLY A 405 -4.15 1.05 9.66
N ALA A 406 -4.33 0.50 8.45
CA ALA A 406 -5.64 0.07 7.97
C ALA A 406 -6.15 -1.17 8.72
N PHE A 407 -5.24 -2.02 9.21
CA PHE A 407 -5.56 -3.28 9.89
C PHE A 407 -4.99 -3.33 11.32
N LEU A 408 -4.63 -2.18 11.90
CA LEU A 408 -4.06 -2.09 13.24
C LEU A 408 -5.01 -2.68 14.28
N THR A 409 -4.61 -3.80 14.90
CA THR A 409 -5.36 -4.44 15.98
C THR A 409 -5.09 -3.76 17.33
N PRO A 410 -5.90 -4.02 18.37
CA PRO A 410 -5.58 -3.61 19.73
C PRO A 410 -4.24 -4.17 20.25
N GLU A 411 -3.84 -5.37 19.81
CA GLU A 411 -2.53 -5.96 20.15
C GLU A 411 -1.40 -5.25 19.41
N ASP A 412 -1.61 -4.87 18.15
CA ASP A 412 -0.66 -4.02 17.45
C ASP A 412 -0.51 -2.68 18.14
N ALA A 413 -1.60 -2.06 18.54
CA ALA A 413 -1.61 -0.77 19.23
C ALA A 413 -0.74 -0.73 20.50
N GLU A 414 -0.50 -1.87 21.17
CA GLU A 414 0.40 -1.96 22.34
C GLU A 414 1.81 -1.43 22.02
N ARG A 415 2.32 -1.69 20.80
CA ARG A 415 3.66 -1.24 20.38
C ARG A 415 3.72 0.22 19.97
N TRP A 416 2.57 0.86 19.73
CA TRP A 416 2.45 2.22 19.21
C TRP A 416 2.02 3.24 20.26
N TRP A 417 1.18 2.87 21.23
CA TRP A 417 0.63 3.82 22.19
C TRP A 417 1.69 4.62 22.97
N PRO A 418 2.86 4.07 23.36
CA PRO A 418 3.85 4.85 24.10
C PRO A 418 4.40 6.03 23.29
N LEU A 419 4.54 5.88 21.97
CA LEU A 419 4.94 6.97 21.07
C LEU A 419 3.91 8.11 21.11
N PHE A 420 2.62 7.77 21.01
CA PHE A 420 1.53 8.75 21.03
C PHE A 420 1.25 9.32 22.42
N ALA A 421 1.61 8.62 23.49
CA ALA A 421 1.52 9.15 24.84
C ALA A 421 2.60 10.22 25.11
N GLU A 422 3.80 10.06 24.54
CA GLU A 422 4.84 11.10 24.55
C GLU A 422 4.54 12.26 23.58
N ARG A 423 3.61 12.07 22.63
CA ARG A 423 3.25 13.01 21.57
C ARG A 423 1.73 13.04 21.35
N LEU A 424 0.99 13.60 22.32
CA LEU A 424 -0.47 13.75 22.21
C LEU A 424 -0.85 14.71 21.08
N ASP A 425 0.03 15.64 20.73
CA ASP A 425 -0.08 16.44 19.52
C ASP A 425 -0.23 15.59 18.25
N LEU A 426 0.55 14.51 18.11
CA LEU A 426 0.40 13.55 17.01
C LEU A 426 -0.93 12.79 17.12
N ALA A 427 -1.34 12.35 18.31
CA ALA A 427 -2.63 11.64 18.45
C ALA A 427 -3.81 12.53 18.02
N ASP A 428 -3.75 13.81 18.40
CA ASP A 428 -4.72 14.81 18.04
C ASP A 428 -4.70 15.14 16.53
N GLU A 429 -3.51 15.21 15.92
CA GLU A 429 -3.34 15.37 14.47
C GLU A 429 -4.00 14.21 13.69
N TYR A 430 -3.81 12.97 14.13
CA TYR A 430 -4.34 11.78 13.46
C TYR A 430 -5.86 11.62 13.62
N LEU A 431 -6.45 12.12 14.71
CA LEU A 431 -7.91 12.26 14.83
C LEU A 431 -8.48 13.23 13.77
N ASP A 432 -7.66 14.19 13.28
CA ASP A 432 -7.98 15.10 12.18
C ASP A 432 -7.45 14.56 10.84
N GLY A 433 -7.31 13.26 10.66
CA GLY A 433 -6.88 12.69 9.39
C GLY A 433 -5.36 12.49 9.24
N GLY A 434 -4.53 13.20 10.01
CA GLY A 434 -3.08 13.02 10.06
C GLY A 434 -2.39 13.04 8.69
N ASP A 435 -1.34 12.22 8.57
CA ASP A 435 -0.66 11.92 7.30
C ASP A 435 -1.56 11.18 6.29
N GLY A 436 -2.66 10.56 6.75
CA GLY A 436 -3.63 9.87 5.90
C GLY A 436 -4.33 10.79 4.90
N ARG A 437 -4.58 12.06 5.27
CA ARG A 437 -5.10 13.10 4.35
C ARG A 437 -4.09 13.54 3.27
N ARG A 438 -2.81 13.21 3.46
CA ARG A 438 -1.70 13.53 2.53
C ARG A 438 -1.52 12.47 1.44
N HIS A 439 -2.07 11.29 1.71
CA HIS A 439 -2.54 10.22 0.83
C HIS A 439 -3.50 10.56 -0.32
N PRO A 440 -3.09 10.65 -1.60
CA PRO A 440 -4.05 10.92 -2.66
C PRO A 440 -4.71 9.68 -3.27
N ASP A 441 -4.36 8.49 -2.79
CA ASP A 441 -5.00 7.23 -3.16
C ASP A 441 -6.30 7.03 -2.38
N GLU A 442 -7.32 6.52 -3.07
CA GLU A 442 -8.64 6.21 -2.52
C GLU A 442 -8.62 5.12 -1.42
N SER A 443 -7.52 4.37 -1.25
CA SER A 443 -7.30 3.40 -0.15
C SER A 443 -6.74 4.06 1.13
N ALA A 444 -7.27 5.23 1.49
CA ALA A 444 -6.79 6.00 2.64
C ALA A 444 -7.10 5.28 3.96
N VAL A 445 -6.06 5.06 4.79
CA VAL A 445 -6.22 4.60 6.17
C VAL A 445 -7.21 5.50 6.88
N ASP A 446 -8.21 4.91 7.52
CA ASP A 446 -9.08 5.62 8.45
C ASP A 446 -8.28 5.97 9.72
N THR A 447 -7.54 7.08 9.65
CA THR A 447 -6.62 7.51 10.71
C THR A 447 -7.34 7.82 12.01
N THR A 448 -8.62 8.22 11.97
CA THR A 448 -9.44 8.41 13.17
C THR A 448 -9.70 7.08 13.87
N THR A 449 -10.15 6.06 13.14
CA THR A 449 -10.39 4.72 13.72
C THR A 449 -9.08 4.10 14.21
N MET A 450 -8.00 4.25 13.44
CA MET A 450 -6.67 3.79 13.80
C MET A 450 -6.18 4.43 15.11
N ILE A 451 -6.24 5.76 15.24
CA ILE A 451 -5.75 6.43 16.45
C ILE A 451 -6.66 6.17 17.66
N LEU A 452 -7.97 6.00 17.46
CA LEU A 452 -8.87 5.58 18.55
C LEU A 452 -8.51 4.18 19.07
N THR A 453 -8.09 3.27 18.18
CA THR A 453 -7.59 1.94 18.57
C THR A 453 -6.31 2.05 19.41
N ILE A 454 -5.42 2.99 19.07
CA ILE A 454 -4.20 3.28 19.85
C ILE A 454 -4.54 3.91 21.21
N LEU A 455 -5.42 4.91 21.23
CA LEU A 455 -5.84 5.60 22.45
C LEU A 455 -6.55 4.66 23.43
N GLU A 456 -7.18 3.59 22.96
CA GLU A 456 -7.82 2.58 23.81
C GLU A 456 -6.79 1.82 24.67
N ARG A 457 -5.53 1.77 24.25
CA ARG A 457 -4.43 1.14 25.02
C ARG A 457 -3.83 2.05 26.08
N PHE A 458 -4.25 3.32 26.13
CA PHE A 458 -3.74 4.25 27.13
C PHE A 458 -4.21 3.82 28.53
N PRO A 459 -3.38 4.01 29.57
CA PRO A 459 -3.78 3.70 30.94
C PRO A 459 -4.96 4.55 31.44
N ALA A 460 -5.13 5.74 30.87
CA ALA A 460 -6.28 6.62 31.09
C ALA A 460 -6.51 7.54 29.87
N ALA A 461 -7.75 7.94 29.64
CA ALA A 461 -8.09 8.90 28.59
C ALA A 461 -7.38 10.25 28.85
N PRO A 462 -6.62 10.80 27.87
CA PRO A 462 -5.95 12.08 28.05
C PRO A 462 -6.96 13.23 28.19
N GLU A 463 -6.92 13.95 29.30
CA GLU A 463 -7.86 15.06 29.61
C GLU A 463 -7.95 16.11 28.48
N ALA A 464 -6.84 16.39 27.78
CA ALA A 464 -6.82 17.31 26.65
C ALA A 464 -7.66 16.83 25.46
N LEU A 465 -7.82 15.51 25.28
CA LEU A 465 -8.59 14.91 24.19
C LEU A 465 -10.05 14.61 24.57
N VAL A 466 -10.38 14.56 25.87
CA VAL A 466 -11.73 14.22 26.37
C VAL A 466 -12.85 15.00 25.68
N PRO A 467 -12.80 16.34 25.53
CA PRO A 467 -13.89 17.09 24.88
C PRO A 467 -14.11 16.63 23.43
N ARG A 468 -13.04 16.34 22.71
CA ARG A 468 -13.08 15.93 21.30
C ARG A 468 -13.57 14.49 21.15
N LEU A 469 -13.05 13.58 21.97
CA LEU A 469 -13.53 12.21 22.05
C LEU A 469 -15.01 12.16 22.43
N THR A 470 -15.45 13.02 23.36
CA THR A 470 -16.86 13.13 23.76
C THR A 470 -17.73 13.57 22.60
N SER A 471 -17.28 14.55 21.80
CA SER A 471 -17.98 14.96 20.58
C SER A 471 -18.08 13.82 19.57
N LEU A 472 -17.03 13.02 19.39
CA LEU A 472 -17.06 11.84 18.52
C LEU A 472 -18.04 10.79 19.05
N ALA A 473 -18.00 10.51 20.36
CA ALA A 473 -18.84 9.55 21.08
C ALA A 473 -20.33 9.90 21.14
N LEU A 474 -20.68 11.17 21.01
CA LEU A 474 -22.07 11.65 20.95
C LEU A 474 -22.57 11.83 19.51
N GLY A 475 -21.69 12.16 18.57
CA GLY A 475 -22.05 12.38 17.18
C GLY A 475 -22.58 11.14 16.46
N ALA A 476 -23.33 11.35 15.38
CA ALA A 476 -23.82 10.28 14.50
C ALA A 476 -22.78 9.93 13.42
N ASN A 477 -21.58 9.54 13.84
CA ASN A 477 -20.49 9.12 12.96
C ASN A 477 -20.06 7.68 13.27
N ARG A 478 -19.34 7.04 12.35
CA ARG A 478 -18.85 5.65 12.50
C ARG A 478 -17.85 5.47 13.66
N HIS A 479 -17.11 6.52 14.03
CA HIS A 479 -16.08 6.47 15.09
C HIS A 479 -16.63 6.55 16.51
N ARG A 480 -17.94 6.74 16.65
CA ARG A 480 -18.63 6.97 17.92
C ARG A 480 -18.36 5.88 18.95
N LEU A 481 -18.39 4.61 18.53
CA LEU A 481 -18.20 3.48 19.44
C LEU A 481 -16.74 3.36 19.89
N ALA A 482 -15.80 3.47 18.95
CA ALA A 482 -14.38 3.51 19.28
C ALA A 482 -14.04 4.65 20.26
N ALA A 483 -14.63 5.84 20.08
CA ALA A 483 -14.44 6.95 21.01
C ALA A 483 -15.00 6.68 22.42
N ARG A 484 -16.12 5.94 22.54
CA ARG A 484 -16.66 5.52 23.84
C ARG A 484 -15.76 4.52 24.54
N ARG A 485 -15.14 3.58 23.80
CA ARG A 485 -14.18 2.62 24.36
C ARG A 485 -12.99 3.35 24.98
N VAL A 486 -12.45 4.36 24.29
CA VAL A 486 -11.37 5.21 24.82
C VAL A 486 -11.81 5.97 26.08
N LEU A 487 -13.02 6.52 26.10
CA LEU A 487 -13.52 7.29 27.24
C LEU A 487 -13.89 6.42 28.44
N GLY A 488 -14.33 5.18 28.23
CA GLY A 488 -14.82 4.30 29.29
C GLY A 488 -15.86 5.00 30.19
N ASP A 489 -15.61 4.97 31.51
CA ASP A 489 -16.44 5.60 32.54
C ASP A 489 -16.04 7.05 32.89
N HIS A 490 -15.37 7.77 31.97
CA HIS A 490 -14.87 9.12 32.28
C HIS A 490 -15.99 10.08 32.76
N PRO A 491 -15.86 10.69 33.95
CA PRO A 491 -16.96 11.41 34.60
C PRO A 491 -17.40 12.64 33.80
N GLY A 492 -16.46 13.37 33.19
CA GLY A 492 -16.78 14.52 32.34
C GLY A 492 -17.55 14.14 31.08
N ALA A 493 -17.26 12.98 30.51
CA ALA A 493 -17.90 12.51 29.30
C ALA A 493 -19.31 11.96 29.59
N ARG A 494 -19.47 11.25 30.71
CA ARG A 494 -20.77 10.81 31.23
C ARG A 494 -21.70 11.98 31.54
N ALA A 495 -21.18 13.04 32.17
CA ALA A 495 -21.94 14.27 32.42
C ALA A 495 -22.38 14.96 31.12
N ALA A 496 -21.51 15.01 30.11
CA ALA A 496 -21.84 15.56 28.80
C ALA A 496 -22.91 14.71 28.07
N ALA A 497 -22.83 13.38 28.13
CA ALA A 497 -23.85 12.49 27.59
C ALA A 497 -25.20 12.67 28.29
N ALA A 498 -25.23 12.80 29.62
CA ALA A 498 -26.44 13.09 30.38
C ALA A 498 -27.07 14.43 29.97
N ALA A 499 -26.26 15.47 29.74
CA ALA A 499 -26.74 16.74 29.22
C ALA A 499 -27.30 16.61 27.78
N ALA A 500 -26.66 15.78 26.95
CA ALA A 500 -27.05 15.54 25.56
C ALA A 500 -28.39 14.80 25.41
N LEU A 501 -28.94 14.17 26.47
CA LEU A 501 -30.31 13.66 26.47
C LEU A 501 -31.35 14.77 26.24
N SER A 502 -31.02 16.02 26.57
CA SER A 502 -31.87 17.20 26.36
C SER A 502 -31.48 18.01 25.12
N ASP A 503 -30.58 17.50 24.27
CA ASP A 503 -30.12 18.21 23.07
C ASP A 503 -31.27 18.44 22.07
N ALA A 504 -31.17 19.47 21.22
CA ALA A 504 -32.17 19.73 20.19
C ALA A 504 -32.10 18.71 19.03
N ASP A 505 -30.93 18.13 18.76
CA ASP A 505 -30.72 17.12 17.73
C ASP A 505 -31.18 15.71 18.19
N ALA A 506 -32.13 15.13 17.45
CA ALA A 506 -32.68 13.82 17.75
C ALA A 506 -31.64 12.69 17.65
N ARG A 507 -30.66 12.81 16.76
CA ARG A 507 -29.61 11.79 16.60
C ARG A 507 -28.66 11.79 17.79
N THR A 508 -28.21 12.96 18.21
CA THR A 508 -27.38 13.15 19.41
C THR A 508 -28.10 12.65 20.67
N ARG A 509 -29.40 12.95 20.84
CA ARG A 509 -30.20 12.42 21.95
C ARG A 509 -30.26 10.88 21.96
N SER A 510 -30.55 10.27 20.81
CA SER A 510 -30.62 8.81 20.67
C SER A 510 -29.27 8.15 20.96
N SER A 511 -28.20 8.74 20.44
CA SER A 511 -26.81 8.32 20.66
C SER A 511 -26.42 8.39 22.14
N ALA A 512 -26.78 9.48 22.84
CA ALA A 512 -26.55 9.64 24.27
C ALA A 512 -27.33 8.63 25.12
N ALA A 513 -28.61 8.39 24.79
CA ALA A 513 -29.44 7.41 25.48
C ALA A 513 -28.90 5.99 25.35
N GLU A 514 -28.45 5.61 24.15
CA GLU A 514 -27.80 4.32 23.89
C GLU A 514 -26.53 4.15 24.74
N TRP A 515 -25.67 5.18 24.79
CA TRP A 515 -24.43 5.11 25.56
C TRP A 515 -24.70 4.95 27.06
N LEU A 516 -25.56 5.81 27.63
CA LEU A 516 -25.87 5.79 29.06
C LEU A 516 -26.60 4.50 29.47
N ALA A 517 -27.45 3.95 28.61
CA ALA A 517 -28.07 2.65 28.83
C ALA A 517 -27.02 1.52 28.86
N GLY A 518 -26.02 1.57 27.96
CA GLY A 518 -24.88 0.62 27.98
C GLY A 518 -24.04 0.71 29.26
N LEU A 519 -23.97 1.89 29.89
CA LEU A 519 -23.32 2.10 31.19
C LEU A 519 -24.23 1.80 32.40
N ASN A 520 -25.40 1.19 32.17
CA ASN A 520 -26.43 0.89 33.17
C ASN A 520 -26.90 2.11 33.98
N GLU A 521 -27.04 3.29 33.35
CA GLU A 521 -27.55 4.47 34.04
C GLU A 521 -29.00 4.32 34.53
N PRO A 522 -29.29 4.57 35.81
CA PRO A 522 -30.63 4.46 36.35
C PRO A 522 -31.63 5.39 35.63
N GLY A 523 -32.72 4.81 35.13
CA GLY A 523 -33.82 5.57 34.52
C GLY A 523 -33.61 5.93 33.04
N VAL A 524 -32.51 5.51 32.42
CA VAL A 524 -32.30 5.62 30.97
C VAL A 524 -32.67 4.29 30.31
N VAL A 525 -33.63 4.32 29.38
CA VAL A 525 -33.95 3.18 28.50
C VAL A 525 -33.45 3.51 27.11
N GLY A 526 -32.38 2.85 26.69
CA GLY A 526 -31.82 2.97 25.35
C GLY A 526 -32.57 2.07 24.35
N PRO A 527 -32.39 2.28 23.02
CA PRO A 527 -32.72 1.27 22.02
C PRO A 527 -31.98 -0.05 22.32
N GLU A 528 -32.44 -1.18 21.79
CA GLU A 528 -31.69 -2.44 21.95
C GLU A 528 -30.22 -2.21 21.58
N PRO A 529 -29.27 -2.57 22.47
CA PRO A 529 -27.87 -2.32 22.23
C PRO A 529 -27.47 -3.00 20.91
N GLY A 530 -26.99 -2.22 19.95
CA GLY A 530 -26.37 -2.75 18.73
C GLY A 530 -25.02 -3.42 18.99
N TRP A 531 -24.60 -3.58 20.25
CA TRP A 531 -23.29 -4.07 20.63
C TRP A 531 -23.36 -5.49 21.25
N GLU A 532 -22.35 -6.30 20.91
CA GLU A 532 -22.23 -7.74 21.12
C GLU A 532 -23.24 -8.61 20.37
N PHE A 533 -23.28 -8.41 19.04
CA PHE A 533 -23.94 -9.25 18.01
C PHE A 533 -25.45 -9.47 18.18
N GLY A 534 -26.06 -9.22 19.35
CA GLY A 534 -27.33 -9.83 19.72
C GLY A 534 -27.15 -11.28 20.14
N ALA A 535 -27.91 -11.73 21.14
CA ALA A 535 -27.89 -13.13 21.54
C ALA A 535 -28.36 -14.02 20.38
N GLY A 536 -27.44 -14.77 19.76
CA GLY A 536 -27.74 -15.74 18.71
C GLY A 536 -27.19 -15.43 17.31
N VAL A 537 -26.47 -14.32 17.12
CA VAL A 537 -25.83 -14.01 15.83
C VAL A 537 -24.56 -14.81 15.62
N LEU A 538 -23.65 -14.88 16.60
CA LEU A 538 -22.46 -15.74 16.49
C LEU A 538 -22.74 -17.18 16.93
N HIS A 539 -22.13 -18.14 16.24
CA HIS A 539 -22.08 -19.53 16.69
C HIS A 539 -21.36 -19.64 18.06
N PRO A 540 -21.77 -20.54 18.98
CA PRO A 540 -21.17 -20.66 20.31
C PRO A 540 -19.64 -20.82 20.32
N SER A 541 -19.08 -21.52 19.32
CA SER A 541 -17.62 -21.68 19.20
C SER A 541 -16.91 -20.36 18.88
N ALA A 542 -17.46 -19.53 18.00
CA ALA A 542 -16.92 -18.20 17.71
C ALA A 542 -17.05 -17.25 18.90
N ARG A 543 -18.13 -17.38 19.69
CA ARG A 543 -18.35 -16.53 20.88
C ARG A 543 -17.33 -16.78 22.00
N ALA A 544 -16.70 -17.95 22.04
CA ALA A 544 -15.67 -18.28 23.02
C ALA A 544 -14.28 -17.69 22.69
N LEU A 545 -14.14 -17.03 21.54
CA LEU A 545 -12.86 -16.47 21.09
C LEU A 545 -12.42 -15.28 21.96
N PRO A 546 -11.10 -15.00 22.04
CA PRO A 546 -10.57 -13.83 22.73
C PRO A 546 -11.14 -12.52 22.17
N ALA A 547 -11.22 -11.48 23.02
CA ALA A 547 -11.73 -10.17 22.63
C ALA A 547 -10.96 -9.55 21.44
N SER A 548 -9.65 -9.79 21.35
CA SER A 548 -8.83 -9.33 20.21
C SER A 548 -9.23 -9.98 18.89
N VAL A 549 -9.77 -11.20 18.92
CA VAL A 549 -10.28 -11.90 17.73
C VAL A 549 -11.70 -11.44 17.39
N LEU A 550 -12.56 -11.30 18.39
CA LEU A 550 -13.93 -10.79 18.22
C LEU A 550 -13.98 -9.36 17.66
N TRP A 551 -12.94 -8.56 17.93
CA TRP A 551 -12.78 -7.22 17.37
C TRP A 551 -12.85 -7.20 15.83
N TRP A 552 -12.33 -8.22 15.14
CA TRP A 552 -12.42 -8.30 13.68
C TRP A 552 -13.86 -8.43 13.17
N LEU A 553 -14.70 -9.16 13.90
CA LEU A 553 -16.11 -9.34 13.58
C LEU A 553 -16.94 -8.09 13.91
N ASP A 554 -16.56 -7.32 14.92
CA ASP A 554 -17.18 -6.02 15.23
C ASP A 554 -16.90 -5.03 14.09
N ARG A 555 -15.62 -4.91 13.70
CA ARG A 555 -15.18 -4.07 12.58
C ARG A 555 -15.85 -4.46 11.27
N PHE A 556 -16.00 -5.78 11.03
CA PHE A 556 -16.71 -6.32 9.87
C PHE A 556 -18.12 -5.75 9.76
N ARG A 557 -18.85 -5.84 10.88
CA ARG A 557 -20.23 -5.42 10.96
C ARG A 557 -20.37 -3.93 10.65
N GLU A 558 -19.53 -3.10 11.27
CA GLU A 558 -19.52 -1.66 11.04
C GLU A 558 -19.29 -1.32 9.55
N GLN A 559 -18.27 -1.92 8.92
CA GLN A 559 -17.94 -1.64 7.53
C GLN A 559 -18.97 -2.17 6.52
N ALA A 560 -19.54 -3.35 6.77
CA ALA A 560 -20.58 -3.89 5.92
C ALA A 560 -21.84 -3.02 5.94
N LEU A 561 -22.22 -2.51 7.11
CA LEU A 561 -23.34 -1.57 7.26
C LEU A 561 -23.04 -0.23 6.56
N ASP A 562 -21.82 0.29 6.68
CA ASP A 562 -21.39 1.52 5.99
C ASP A 562 -21.42 1.38 4.45
N ARG A 563 -21.17 0.16 3.93
CA ARG A 563 -21.34 -0.18 2.50
C ARG A 563 -22.81 -0.39 2.08
N GLY A 564 -23.75 -0.23 3.01
CA GLY A 564 -25.19 -0.33 2.72
C GLY A 564 -25.74 -1.75 2.74
N VAL A 565 -24.98 -2.74 3.22
CA VAL A 565 -25.49 -4.10 3.38
C VAL A 565 -26.56 -4.11 4.50
N PRO A 566 -27.75 -4.70 4.28
CA PRO A 566 -28.78 -4.77 5.31
C PRO A 566 -28.31 -5.54 6.55
N ALA A 567 -28.61 -5.03 7.75
CA ALA A 567 -28.18 -5.63 9.03
C ALA A 567 -28.54 -7.12 9.15
N ASP A 568 -29.72 -7.52 8.72
CA ASP A 568 -30.14 -8.94 8.76
C ASP A 568 -29.24 -9.85 7.91
N ASP A 569 -28.68 -9.34 6.80
CA ASP A 569 -27.76 -10.11 5.96
C ASP A 569 -26.36 -10.17 6.55
N VAL A 570 -25.90 -9.05 7.13
CA VAL A 570 -24.64 -8.99 7.90
C VAL A 570 -24.67 -9.97 9.08
N ASP A 571 -25.76 -9.98 9.83
CA ASP A 571 -25.92 -10.86 11.00
C ASP A 571 -26.00 -12.34 10.59
N ARG A 572 -26.68 -12.68 9.48
CA ARG A 572 -26.64 -14.04 8.94
C ARG A 572 -25.22 -14.46 8.53
N TRP A 573 -24.46 -13.55 7.91
CA TRP A 573 -23.08 -13.82 7.48
C TRP A 573 -22.13 -13.99 8.67
N LEU A 574 -22.27 -13.15 9.70
CA LEU A 574 -21.55 -13.27 10.97
C LEU A 574 -21.82 -14.61 11.67
N GLY A 575 -23.00 -15.18 11.51
CA GLY A 575 -23.33 -16.52 11.98
C GLY A 575 -22.53 -17.65 11.33
N LEU A 576 -21.82 -17.38 10.23
CA LEU A 576 -20.91 -18.31 9.58
C LEU A 576 -19.49 -18.28 10.18
N ALA A 577 -19.19 -17.38 11.13
CA ALA A 577 -17.85 -17.25 11.71
C ALA A 577 -17.32 -18.57 12.30
N ARG A 578 -16.11 -18.97 11.90
CA ARG A 578 -15.43 -20.18 12.38
C ARG A 578 -14.11 -19.85 13.09
N PRO A 579 -13.91 -20.33 14.33
CA PRO A 579 -12.60 -20.36 14.98
C PRO A 579 -11.53 -21.05 14.14
N LYS A 580 -10.32 -20.51 14.16
CA LYS A 580 -9.14 -21.08 13.52
C LYS A 580 -7.90 -20.81 14.36
N LEU A 581 -6.84 -21.57 14.13
CA LEU A 581 -5.49 -21.20 14.56
C LEU A 581 -4.71 -20.68 13.35
N ARG A 582 -3.85 -19.69 13.56
CA ARG A 582 -3.05 -19.07 12.50
C ARG A 582 -1.73 -18.54 13.01
N THR A 583 -0.76 -18.36 12.13
CA THR A 583 0.49 -17.64 12.45
C THR A 583 0.22 -16.16 12.68
N ALA A 584 0.92 -15.59 13.68
CA ALA A 584 0.97 -14.16 13.93
C ALA A 584 2.10 -13.52 13.11
N ARG A 585 1.92 -12.26 12.66
CA ARG A 585 2.92 -11.54 11.85
C ARG A 585 4.20 -11.23 12.60
N ASP A 586 4.12 -11.11 13.91
CA ASP A 586 5.25 -10.85 14.80
C ASP A 586 5.97 -12.14 15.24
N GLY A 587 5.55 -13.30 14.71
CA GLY A 587 6.09 -14.61 15.07
C GLY A 587 5.70 -15.09 16.47
N THR A 588 4.78 -14.39 17.15
CA THR A 588 4.29 -14.79 18.47
C THR A 588 3.26 -15.93 18.38
N GLY A 589 2.99 -16.57 19.52
CA GLY A 589 2.02 -17.64 19.62
C GLY A 589 2.52 -18.88 20.36
N THR A 590 1.59 -19.78 20.62
CA THR A 590 1.87 -21.08 21.24
C THR A 590 2.55 -21.97 20.21
N VAL A 591 3.64 -22.64 20.60
CA VAL A 591 4.25 -23.68 19.76
C VAL A 591 3.28 -24.85 19.66
N VAL A 592 2.78 -25.11 18.47
CA VAL A 592 1.85 -26.22 18.17
C VAL A 592 2.51 -27.29 17.31
N GLY A 593 3.76 -27.10 16.91
CA GLY A 593 4.41 -28.00 15.97
C GLY A 593 5.76 -27.49 15.49
N ARG A 594 6.23 -28.08 14.40
CA ARG A 594 7.51 -27.82 13.75
C ARG A 594 7.35 -27.97 12.23
N LEU A 595 8.13 -27.20 11.48
CA LEU A 595 8.26 -27.33 10.04
C LEU A 595 9.48 -28.19 9.66
N GLY A 596 9.32 -29.02 8.62
CA GLY A 596 10.34 -29.95 8.14
C GLY A 596 10.69 -31.08 9.13
N GLY A 597 11.88 -31.67 8.93
CA GLY A 597 12.40 -32.79 9.72
C GLY A 597 12.66 -32.49 11.21
N PRO A 598 12.81 -33.55 12.05
CA PRO A 598 12.96 -34.95 11.65
C PRO A 598 11.63 -35.70 11.41
N LEU A 599 11.66 -36.69 10.53
CA LEU A 599 10.52 -37.58 10.27
C LEU A 599 10.43 -38.69 11.32
N MET A 600 9.44 -38.57 12.21
CA MET A 600 9.22 -39.49 13.33
C MET A 600 7.97 -40.35 13.10
N LEU A 601 8.16 -41.62 12.72
CA LEU A 601 7.05 -42.56 12.46
C LEU A 601 7.24 -43.89 13.18
N PRO A 602 6.15 -44.62 13.49
CA PRO A 602 6.26 -46.01 13.97
C PRO A 602 6.97 -46.89 12.93
N PRO A 603 7.80 -47.88 13.33
CA PRO A 603 8.65 -48.64 12.41
C PRO A 603 7.91 -49.29 11.22
N ASP A 604 6.68 -49.74 11.43
CA ASP A 604 5.85 -50.41 10.42
C ASP A 604 4.78 -49.50 9.78
N ALA A 605 4.71 -48.22 10.18
CA ALA A 605 3.75 -47.29 9.58
C ALA A 605 4.21 -46.92 8.16
N PRO A 606 3.37 -47.03 7.12
CA PRO A 606 3.72 -46.49 5.83
C PRO A 606 3.80 -44.96 5.92
N THR A 607 4.73 -44.33 5.19
CA THR A 607 4.52 -42.95 4.72
C THR A 607 3.19 -42.92 3.95
N PRO A 608 2.41 -41.82 3.98
CA PRO A 608 1.16 -41.79 3.23
C PRO A 608 1.48 -42.19 1.78
N GLY A 609 0.70 -43.09 1.21
CA GLY A 609 0.58 -43.19 -0.24
C GLY A 609 -0.68 -42.43 -0.58
N THR A 610 -0.70 -41.74 -1.72
CA THR A 610 -1.97 -41.15 -2.17
C THR A 610 -3.05 -42.24 -2.27
N LEU A 611 -4.32 -41.84 -2.25
CA LEU A 611 -5.42 -42.73 -2.61
C LEU A 611 -5.28 -43.34 -4.03
N TRP A 612 -4.28 -42.90 -4.81
CA TRP A 612 -4.18 -43.08 -6.26
C TRP A 612 -2.96 -43.91 -6.70
N ASP A 613 -1.93 -44.08 -5.86
CA ASP A 613 -0.72 -44.87 -6.20
C ASP A 613 -0.88 -46.39 -5.95
N ALA A 614 -2.12 -46.87 -5.79
CA ALA A 614 -2.38 -48.27 -5.50
C ALA A 614 -2.02 -49.23 -6.66
N ASP A 615 -1.77 -48.70 -7.86
CA ASP A 615 -1.54 -49.49 -9.08
C ASP A 615 -0.06 -49.71 -9.45
N ASP A 616 0.91 -49.04 -8.80
CA ASP A 616 2.35 -49.30 -8.98
C ASP A 616 3.10 -49.52 -7.64
N PRO A 617 3.33 -50.78 -7.24
CA PRO A 617 4.01 -51.11 -5.99
C PRO A 617 5.52 -50.77 -5.97
N ASP A 618 6.12 -50.44 -7.13
CA ASP A 618 7.51 -49.98 -7.24
C ASP A 618 7.61 -48.44 -7.15
N SER A 619 6.50 -47.70 -7.27
CA SER A 619 6.38 -46.25 -7.01
C SER A 619 6.06 -45.99 -5.54
N ARG A 620 6.97 -46.40 -4.63
CA ARG A 620 6.91 -45.91 -3.25
C ARG A 620 7.47 -44.49 -3.24
N ASP A 621 6.65 -43.55 -3.68
CA ASP A 621 7.01 -42.14 -3.66
C ASP A 621 7.10 -41.73 -2.19
N ASP A 622 8.33 -41.58 -1.69
CA ASP A 622 8.55 -40.96 -0.39
C ASP A 622 8.02 -39.52 -0.49
N HIS A 623 6.95 -39.21 0.23
CA HIS A 623 6.40 -37.86 0.23
C HIS A 623 7.19 -36.93 1.15
N GLN A 624 7.35 -35.68 0.74
CA GLN A 624 8.03 -34.66 1.53
C GLN A 624 7.26 -34.32 2.80
N LEU A 625 7.94 -34.36 3.96
CA LEU A 625 7.40 -33.88 5.22
C LEU A 625 7.40 -32.35 5.23
N ILE A 626 6.23 -31.76 5.42
CA ILE A 626 6.09 -30.30 5.50
C ILE A 626 6.02 -29.85 6.96
N ALA A 627 5.19 -30.50 7.78
CA ALA A 627 4.99 -30.09 9.17
C ALA A 627 4.62 -31.27 10.08
N THR A 628 5.02 -31.17 11.35
CA THR A 628 4.54 -32.02 12.44
C THR A 628 3.80 -31.17 13.46
N LEU A 629 2.54 -31.51 13.73
CA LEU A 629 1.66 -30.83 14.67
C LEU A 629 1.52 -31.66 15.96
N ASP A 630 1.68 -31.03 17.12
CA ASP A 630 1.36 -31.59 18.44
C ASP A 630 -0.07 -31.18 18.83
N LEU A 631 -0.98 -32.15 18.81
CA LEU A 631 -2.38 -31.90 19.10
C LEU A 631 -2.63 -31.61 20.59
N ALA A 632 -1.75 -32.05 21.49
CA ALA A 632 -1.87 -31.76 22.92
C ALA A 632 -1.60 -30.27 23.23
N ALA A 633 -0.91 -29.55 22.33
CA ALA A 633 -0.68 -28.12 22.42
C ALA A 633 -1.86 -27.28 21.92
N ILE A 634 -2.86 -27.90 21.29
CA ILE A 634 -4.04 -27.23 20.70
C ILE A 634 -5.24 -27.39 21.65
N PRO A 635 -5.76 -26.29 22.23
CA PRO A 635 -6.99 -26.35 23.03
C PRO A 635 -8.19 -26.82 22.20
N PRO A 636 -9.09 -27.67 22.75
CA PRO A 636 -10.27 -28.16 22.02
C PRO A 636 -11.16 -27.04 21.47
N GLU A 637 -11.26 -25.91 22.16
CA GLU A 637 -12.02 -24.73 21.78
C GLU A 637 -11.32 -23.81 20.75
N ALA A 638 -10.07 -24.09 20.38
CA ALA A 638 -9.29 -23.23 19.49
C ALA A 638 -9.75 -23.32 18.02
N THR A 639 -10.44 -24.39 17.64
CA THR A 639 -10.98 -24.62 16.29
C THR A 639 -12.41 -25.17 16.40
N ASP A 640 -13.16 -25.17 15.29
CA ASP A 640 -14.49 -25.81 15.21
C ASP A 640 -14.45 -27.24 14.63
N ILE A 641 -13.26 -27.80 14.42
CA ILE A 641 -13.07 -29.15 13.88
C ILE A 641 -12.73 -30.15 15.00
N PRO A 642 -13.19 -31.42 14.90
CA PRO A 642 -13.04 -32.42 15.97
C PRO A 642 -11.62 -33.03 16.00
N LEU A 643 -10.61 -32.23 16.33
CA LEU A 643 -9.23 -32.70 16.48
C LEU A 643 -9.11 -33.74 17.61
N PRO A 644 -8.27 -34.78 17.45
CA PRO A 644 -7.89 -35.64 18.58
C PRO A 644 -7.26 -34.80 19.72
N PRO A 645 -7.49 -35.16 20.99
CA PRO A 645 -7.02 -34.37 22.14
C PRO A 645 -5.52 -34.50 22.41
N ASP A 646 -4.84 -35.47 21.78
CA ASP A 646 -3.43 -35.77 21.97
C ASP A 646 -2.83 -36.46 20.72
N GLY A 647 -1.51 -36.61 20.71
CA GLY A 647 -0.73 -37.23 19.65
C GLY A 647 -0.20 -36.23 18.63
N HIS A 648 0.42 -36.75 17.58
CA HIS A 648 1.02 -35.94 16.52
C HIS A 648 0.33 -36.18 15.18
N VAL A 649 0.19 -35.11 14.39
CA VAL A 649 -0.21 -35.20 12.98
C VAL A 649 0.95 -34.73 12.13
N LEU A 650 1.43 -35.61 11.24
CA LEU A 650 2.46 -35.30 10.26
C LEU A 650 1.78 -35.00 8.93
N LEU A 651 2.10 -33.87 8.31
CA LEU A 651 1.55 -33.40 7.05
C LEU A 651 2.59 -33.53 5.93
N PHE A 652 2.18 -34.14 4.83
CA PHE A 652 3.03 -34.44 3.68
C PHE A 652 2.46 -33.83 2.40
N ALA A 653 3.34 -33.33 1.53
CA ALA A 653 2.99 -32.85 0.19
C ALA A 653 4.24 -32.75 -0.70
N ASN A 654 4.17 -33.29 -1.92
CA ASN A 654 5.16 -33.03 -2.97
C ASN A 654 4.72 -31.79 -3.75
N VAL A 655 5.42 -30.68 -3.55
CA VAL A 655 5.05 -29.37 -4.08
C VAL A 655 5.41 -29.27 -5.56
N GLU A 656 4.40 -29.37 -6.43
CA GLU A 656 4.54 -29.33 -7.89
C GLU A 656 3.53 -28.36 -8.51
N LEU A 657 3.88 -27.69 -9.61
CA LEU A 657 3.05 -26.63 -10.22
C LEU A 657 1.95 -27.19 -11.14
N ASP A 658 2.19 -28.36 -11.75
CA ASP A 658 1.40 -28.84 -12.88
C ASP A 658 0.02 -29.41 -12.48
N ASP A 659 -0.16 -29.76 -11.21
CA ASP A 659 -1.37 -30.43 -10.72
C ASP A 659 -2.04 -29.71 -9.55
N VAL A 660 -3.36 -29.57 -9.61
CA VAL A 660 -4.19 -29.05 -8.51
C VAL A 660 -4.25 -30.04 -7.34
N LEU A 661 -4.19 -31.33 -7.65
CA LEU A 661 -4.18 -32.43 -6.68
C LEU A 661 -2.74 -32.93 -6.56
N LEU A 662 -2.16 -32.84 -5.36
CA LEU A 662 -0.75 -33.19 -5.16
C LEU A 662 -0.57 -34.57 -4.51
N PRO A 663 0.54 -35.27 -4.81
CA PRO A 663 0.98 -36.39 -4.01
C PRO A 663 1.26 -35.96 -2.57
N GLY A 664 0.73 -36.69 -1.59
CA GLY A 664 0.82 -36.32 -0.18
C GLY A 664 -0.28 -36.91 0.69
N GLY A 665 -0.41 -36.40 1.91
CA GLY A 665 -1.44 -36.81 2.85
C GLY A 665 -1.14 -36.40 4.28
N ALA A 666 -1.71 -37.13 5.24
CA ALA A 666 -1.40 -36.95 6.65
C ALA A 666 -1.33 -38.27 7.40
N VAL A 667 -0.49 -38.33 8.43
CA VAL A 667 -0.38 -39.49 9.34
C VAL A 667 -0.60 -39.04 10.76
N TYR A 668 -1.55 -39.69 11.45
CA TYR A 668 -1.76 -39.49 12.88
C TYR A 668 -1.03 -40.55 13.70
N VAL A 669 -0.20 -40.09 14.62
CA VAL A 669 0.53 -40.92 15.59
C VAL A 669 -0.08 -40.68 16.97
N PRO A 670 -0.83 -41.64 17.53
CA PRO A 670 -1.42 -41.50 18.86
C PRO A 670 -0.35 -41.28 19.94
N ALA A 671 -0.71 -40.55 21.00
CA ALA A 671 0.19 -40.31 22.12
C ALA A 671 0.71 -41.62 22.73
N GLY A 672 2.02 -41.67 23.00
CA GLY A 672 2.68 -42.85 23.57
C GLY A 672 3.00 -43.97 22.58
N THR A 673 2.72 -43.79 21.28
CA THR A 673 3.17 -44.72 20.24
C THR A 673 4.68 -44.61 20.06
N PRO A 674 5.45 -45.72 20.11
CA PRO A 674 6.88 -45.70 19.80
C PRO A 674 7.13 -45.26 18.35
N VAL A 675 8.09 -44.36 18.17
CA VAL A 675 8.50 -43.82 16.87
C VAL A 675 10.01 -43.95 16.70
N GLU A 676 10.45 -44.08 15.46
CA GLU A 676 11.87 -44.04 15.06
C GLU A 676 12.05 -42.91 14.05
N GLU A 677 13.24 -42.31 14.04
CA GLU A 677 13.63 -41.34 13.03
C GLU A 677 13.90 -42.06 11.71
N ARG A 678 13.32 -41.57 10.63
CA ARG A 678 13.51 -42.10 9.28
C ARG A 678 14.21 -41.08 8.41
N GLU A 679 15.27 -41.51 7.74
CA GLU A 679 15.82 -40.75 6.61
C GLU A 679 14.85 -40.88 5.43
N THR A 680 14.50 -39.75 4.83
CA THR A 680 13.66 -39.65 3.63
C THR A 680 14.37 -38.71 2.66
N SER A 681 14.39 -39.09 1.39
CA SER A 681 14.88 -38.28 0.27
C SER A 681 13.89 -38.52 -0.88
N PRO A 682 12.77 -37.78 -0.89
CA PRO A 682 11.77 -37.85 -1.96
C PRO A 682 12.40 -37.72 -3.34
N ASP A 683 11.94 -38.49 -4.33
CA ASP A 683 12.43 -38.41 -5.71
C ASP A 683 11.49 -37.53 -6.55
N TYR A 684 11.54 -36.20 -6.32
CA TYR A 684 10.81 -35.20 -7.11
C TYR A 684 11.57 -33.86 -7.15
N GLU A 685 11.22 -32.98 -8.10
CA GLU A 685 11.77 -31.62 -8.21
C GLU A 685 10.77 -30.62 -7.63
N PRO A 686 10.96 -30.10 -6.40
CA PRO A 686 9.99 -29.19 -5.80
C PRO A 686 9.96 -27.86 -6.53
N TYR A 687 8.76 -27.33 -6.78
CA TYR A 687 8.58 -26.06 -7.46
C TYR A 687 9.33 -24.91 -6.73
N GLU A 688 10.21 -24.21 -7.46
CA GLU A 688 11.05 -23.09 -6.98
C GLU A 688 12.16 -23.48 -5.98
N TYR A 689 12.47 -24.77 -5.84
CA TYR A 689 13.61 -25.27 -5.06
C TYR A 689 14.54 -26.15 -5.92
N ASP A 690 15.83 -26.12 -5.61
CA ASP A 690 16.83 -26.94 -6.33
C ASP A 690 16.73 -28.43 -5.97
N SER A 691 16.21 -28.77 -4.77
CA SER A 691 16.00 -30.15 -4.29
C SER A 691 15.00 -30.24 -3.12
N PRO A 692 14.44 -31.42 -2.82
CA PRO A 692 13.64 -31.66 -1.61
C PRO A 692 14.40 -31.36 -0.31
N GLU A 693 15.71 -31.59 -0.28
CA GLU A 693 16.56 -31.26 0.87
C GLU A 693 16.68 -29.75 1.10
N ASP A 694 16.70 -28.95 0.02
CA ASP A 694 16.73 -27.48 0.12
C ASP A 694 15.42 -26.92 0.68
N LEU A 695 14.28 -27.48 0.25
CA LEU A 695 12.96 -27.16 0.80
C LEU A 695 12.89 -27.54 2.30
N ASP A 696 13.36 -28.74 2.68
CA ASP A 696 13.42 -29.15 4.08
C ASP A 696 14.35 -28.26 4.92
N GLU A 697 15.49 -27.84 4.38
CA GLU A 697 16.37 -26.88 5.05
C GLU A 697 15.68 -25.54 5.29
N GLU A 698 14.96 -25.03 4.29
CA GLU A 698 14.17 -23.80 4.43
C GLU A 698 13.08 -23.91 5.49
N LEU A 699 12.30 -24.99 5.46
CA LEU A 699 11.27 -25.27 6.48
C LEU A 699 11.90 -25.34 7.88
N ARG A 700 13.02 -26.04 8.05
CA ARG A 700 13.74 -26.13 9.33
C ARG A 700 14.32 -24.79 9.80
N ARG A 701 14.69 -23.90 8.87
CA ARG A 701 15.20 -22.55 9.19
C ARG A 701 14.14 -21.67 9.82
N THR A 702 12.88 -21.85 9.43
CA THR A 702 11.71 -21.21 10.07
C THR A 702 11.50 -21.71 11.50
N GLY A 703 11.68 -23.02 11.73
CA GLY A 703 11.73 -23.62 13.06
C GLY A 703 10.37 -24.05 13.63
N ASP A 704 10.08 -23.65 14.87
CA ASP A 704 8.85 -24.03 15.58
C ASP A 704 7.62 -23.34 14.96
N LEU A 705 6.57 -24.12 14.69
CA LEU A 705 5.29 -23.58 14.23
C LEU A 705 4.52 -22.98 15.42
N ARG A 706 4.40 -21.65 15.42
CA ARG A 706 3.70 -20.88 16.46
C ARG A 706 2.37 -20.35 15.94
N LEU A 707 1.27 -20.70 16.62
CA LEU A 707 -0.07 -20.24 16.25
C LEU A 707 -0.76 -19.47 17.38
N ILE A 708 -1.62 -18.54 16.98
CA ILE A 708 -2.55 -17.77 17.81
C ILE A 708 -4.00 -18.06 17.39
N PRO A 709 -4.99 -17.86 18.28
CA PRO A 709 -6.40 -17.90 17.93
C PRO A 709 -6.76 -16.86 16.85
N GLY A 710 -7.68 -17.24 15.98
CA GLY A 710 -8.23 -16.39 14.92
C GLY A 710 -9.66 -16.77 14.58
N VAL A 711 -10.23 -16.02 13.65
CA VAL A 711 -11.57 -16.28 13.10
C VAL A 711 -11.53 -16.15 11.58
N GLY A 712 -12.35 -16.95 10.90
CA GLY A 712 -12.58 -16.84 9.46
C GLY A 712 -14.06 -16.64 9.17
N LEU A 713 -14.34 -15.81 8.15
CA LEU A 713 -15.60 -15.79 7.42
C LEU A 713 -15.37 -16.41 6.03
N PRO A 714 -16.45 -16.86 5.35
CA PRO A 714 -16.33 -17.36 3.98
C PRO A 714 -15.62 -16.32 3.10
N SER A 715 -14.52 -16.73 2.46
CA SER A 715 -13.66 -15.83 1.66
C SER A 715 -13.58 -16.25 0.18
N CYS A 716 -13.81 -17.53 -0.12
CA CYS A 716 -13.86 -18.05 -1.50
C CYS A 716 -15.12 -17.56 -2.24
N PRO A 717 -15.08 -17.43 -3.59
CA PRO A 717 -16.21 -16.99 -4.40
C PRO A 717 -17.53 -17.67 -4.05
N ALA A 718 -18.57 -16.87 -3.84
CA ALA A 718 -19.90 -17.37 -3.47
C ALA A 718 -20.55 -18.12 -4.65
N ASP A 719 -21.03 -19.34 -4.39
CA ASP A 719 -21.84 -20.09 -5.36
C ASP A 719 -23.30 -19.57 -5.42
N ASP A 720 -24.05 -19.99 -6.44
CA ASP A 720 -25.46 -19.59 -6.63
C ASP A 720 -26.32 -19.83 -5.38
N ARG A 721 -26.02 -20.90 -4.63
CA ARG A 721 -26.72 -21.24 -3.39
C ARG A 721 -26.41 -20.25 -2.28
N THR A 722 -25.15 -19.84 -2.15
CA THR A 722 -24.69 -18.84 -1.19
C THR A 722 -25.29 -17.47 -1.52
N LEU A 723 -25.26 -17.07 -2.80
CA LEU A 723 -25.87 -15.81 -3.26
C LEU A 723 -27.39 -15.76 -3.03
N ALA A 724 -28.08 -16.91 -3.14
CA ALA A 724 -29.51 -16.99 -2.83
C ALA A 724 -29.82 -16.76 -1.34
N LEU A 725 -28.92 -17.16 -0.44
CA LEU A 725 -29.05 -16.97 1.02
C LEU A 725 -28.49 -15.63 1.50
N HIS A 726 -27.50 -15.11 0.78
CA HIS A 726 -26.74 -13.91 1.07
C HIS A 726 -26.57 -13.09 -0.22
N PRO A 727 -27.58 -12.27 -0.59
CA PRO A 727 -27.53 -11.49 -1.83
C PRO A 727 -26.36 -10.51 -1.93
N HIS A 728 -25.73 -10.17 -0.80
CA HIS A 728 -24.58 -9.26 -0.72
C HIS A 728 -23.27 -9.98 -0.39
N ALA A 729 -23.19 -11.31 -0.64
CA ALA A 729 -22.02 -12.12 -0.32
C ALA A 729 -20.71 -11.55 -0.88
N GLU A 730 -20.70 -11.07 -2.13
CA GLU A 730 -19.52 -10.47 -2.75
C GLU A 730 -19.02 -9.23 -1.98
N THR A 731 -19.93 -8.32 -1.63
CA THR A 731 -19.59 -7.14 -0.82
C THR A 731 -19.12 -7.53 0.58
N LEU A 732 -19.73 -8.55 1.19
CA LEU A 732 -19.34 -9.07 2.50
C LEU A 732 -17.95 -9.71 2.44
N GLN A 733 -17.61 -10.44 1.37
CA GLN A 733 -16.29 -11.02 1.14
C GLN A 733 -15.23 -9.93 0.95
N GLU A 734 -15.53 -8.93 0.13
CA GLU A 734 -14.67 -7.76 -0.09
C GLU A 734 -14.39 -7.03 1.23
N VAL A 735 -15.43 -6.73 2.03
CA VAL A 735 -15.26 -6.11 3.36
C VAL A 735 -14.33 -6.94 4.24
N TRP A 736 -14.54 -8.26 4.29
CA TRP A 736 -13.74 -9.15 5.12
C TRP A 736 -12.27 -9.21 4.68
N SER A 737 -12.03 -9.28 3.37
CA SER A 737 -10.68 -9.35 2.79
C SER A 737 -9.89 -8.06 3.00
N GLU A 738 -10.55 -6.91 2.84
CA GLU A 738 -9.92 -5.61 3.06
C GLU A 738 -9.50 -5.38 4.50
N GLN A 739 -10.34 -5.79 5.47
CA GLN A 739 -10.10 -5.46 6.86
C GLN A 739 -9.30 -6.52 7.59
N SER A 740 -9.55 -7.81 7.35
CA SER A 740 -8.97 -8.86 8.16
C SER A 740 -7.51 -9.00 7.78
N ASP A 741 -6.66 -9.36 8.74
CA ASP A 741 -5.28 -9.66 8.38
C ASP A 741 -5.16 -10.91 7.50
N GLU A 742 -6.27 -11.65 7.31
CA GLU A 742 -6.44 -12.96 6.65
C GLU A 742 -5.50 -14.07 7.19
N GLY A 743 -4.73 -13.75 8.23
CA GLY A 743 -3.74 -14.61 8.86
C GLY A 743 -2.30 -14.43 8.36
N GLY A 744 -1.42 -15.28 8.91
CA GLY A 744 -0.05 -15.47 8.40
C GLY A 744 0.04 -16.67 7.46
N GLU A 745 1.24 -17.16 7.21
CA GLU A 745 1.52 -18.23 6.27
C GLU A 745 0.79 -19.54 6.58
N TRP A 746 0.61 -19.87 7.87
CA TRP A 746 0.01 -21.13 8.31
C TRP A 746 -1.32 -20.93 9.03
N GLN A 747 -2.24 -21.89 8.84
CA GLN A 747 -3.51 -21.99 9.56
C GLN A 747 -3.97 -23.45 9.78
N ILE A 748 -4.73 -23.68 10.85
CA ILE A 748 -5.46 -24.92 11.17
C ILE A 748 -6.95 -24.59 11.35
N GLY A 749 -7.83 -25.34 10.70
CA GLY A 749 -9.28 -25.13 10.75
C GLY A 749 -9.75 -23.84 10.06
N GLY A 750 -11.01 -23.43 10.30
CA GLY A 750 -11.60 -22.24 9.70
C GLY A 750 -12.05 -22.41 8.24
N TYR A 751 -12.05 -21.30 7.49
CA TYR A 751 -12.26 -21.28 6.04
C TYR A 751 -10.92 -21.20 5.31
N ALA A 752 -10.80 -21.89 4.19
CA ALA A 752 -9.64 -21.77 3.31
C ALA A 752 -9.49 -20.34 2.79
N ALA A 753 -8.25 -19.91 2.60
CA ALA A 753 -7.96 -18.73 1.80
C ALA A 753 -8.38 -18.98 0.34
N ASP A 754 -8.85 -17.95 -0.35
CA ASP A 754 -9.03 -18.02 -1.79
C ASP A 754 -7.71 -17.74 -2.49
N PHE A 755 -7.42 -18.50 -3.55
CA PHE A 755 -6.30 -18.22 -4.43
C PHE A 755 -6.89 -17.80 -5.79
N ASP A 756 -6.86 -16.50 -6.10
CA ASP A 756 -7.29 -15.92 -7.37
C ASP A 756 -8.63 -16.47 -7.93
N GLY A 757 -9.61 -16.72 -7.07
CA GLY A 757 -10.94 -17.17 -7.46
C GLY A 757 -11.07 -18.66 -7.78
N TYR A 758 -10.09 -19.51 -7.42
CA TYR A 758 -10.15 -20.96 -7.62
C TYR A 758 -11.24 -21.65 -6.79
N GLY A 759 -11.81 -20.98 -5.78
CA GLY A 759 -12.92 -21.49 -4.98
C GLY A 759 -12.48 -22.19 -3.70
N ASP A 760 -13.42 -22.86 -3.03
CA ASP A 760 -13.15 -23.53 -1.74
C ASP A 760 -12.59 -24.95 -1.95
N PRO A 761 -11.33 -25.23 -1.56
CA PRO A 761 -10.71 -26.55 -1.70
C PRO A 761 -11.41 -27.63 -0.88
N ALA A 762 -12.06 -27.30 0.24
CA ALA A 762 -12.83 -28.28 1.00
C ALA A 762 -14.06 -28.74 0.21
N ARG A 763 -14.75 -27.82 -0.48
CA ARG A 763 -15.89 -28.17 -1.35
C ARG A 763 -15.44 -28.91 -2.61
N ALA A 764 -14.31 -28.51 -3.20
CA ALA A 764 -13.75 -29.15 -4.40
C ALA A 764 -13.39 -30.63 -4.17
N SER A 765 -12.99 -30.98 -2.95
CA SER A 765 -12.59 -32.35 -2.56
C SER A 765 -13.68 -33.41 -2.79
N VAL A 766 -14.97 -33.04 -2.83
CA VAL A 766 -16.07 -33.97 -3.13
C VAL A 766 -15.95 -34.59 -4.52
N ASN A 767 -15.54 -33.78 -5.51
CA ASN A 767 -15.40 -34.25 -6.89
C ASN A 767 -14.14 -35.09 -7.11
N MET A 768 -13.30 -35.19 -6.08
CA MET A 768 -12.05 -35.95 -6.10
C MET A 768 -12.21 -37.32 -5.42
N GLU A 769 -13.37 -37.65 -4.82
CA GLU A 769 -13.61 -38.95 -4.20
C GLU A 769 -14.09 -40.00 -5.24
N GLU A 770 -13.22 -40.85 -5.80
CA GLU A 770 -13.67 -41.99 -6.62
C GLU A 770 -13.96 -43.25 -5.78
N GLY A 771 -15.10 -43.90 -6.05
CA GLY A 771 -15.44 -45.23 -5.50
C GLY A 771 -16.09 -45.25 -4.11
N GLY A 772 -16.32 -44.09 -3.49
CA GLY A 772 -16.95 -43.90 -2.18
C GLY A 772 -18.45 -43.55 -2.22
N GLN A 773 -19.07 -43.55 -1.04
CA GLN A 773 -20.45 -43.12 -0.84
C GLN A 773 -20.48 -41.59 -0.87
N HIS A 774 -20.72 -40.98 -2.04
CA HIS A 774 -20.71 -39.53 -2.29
C HIS A 774 -20.97 -38.68 -1.04
N SER A 775 -19.89 -38.13 -0.47
CA SER A 775 -19.94 -37.22 0.68
C SER A 775 -20.55 -35.87 0.27
N SER A 776 -21.18 -35.16 1.21
CA SER A 776 -21.70 -33.81 0.93
C SER A 776 -20.56 -32.79 0.96
N PRO A 777 -20.55 -31.75 0.10
CA PRO A 777 -19.57 -30.65 0.19
C PRO A 777 -19.51 -29.97 1.55
N GLU A 778 -20.61 -30.01 2.30
CA GLU A 778 -20.69 -29.43 3.66
C GLU A 778 -19.99 -30.28 4.74
N ASP A 779 -19.70 -31.55 4.45
CA ASP A 779 -19.05 -32.47 5.38
C ASP A 779 -17.53 -32.30 5.40
N TRP A 780 -16.96 -31.70 4.34
CA TRP A 780 -15.54 -31.42 4.20
C TRP A 780 -15.11 -30.18 4.99
N VAL A 781 -13.93 -30.26 5.57
CA VAL A 781 -13.30 -29.18 6.34
C VAL A 781 -11.84 -29.03 5.97
N LEU A 782 -11.33 -27.81 6.14
CA LEU A 782 -9.90 -27.55 6.09
C LEU A 782 -9.24 -28.09 7.37
N LEU A 783 -8.29 -29.01 7.22
CA LEU A 783 -7.44 -29.46 8.30
C LEU A 783 -6.32 -28.44 8.54
N ALA A 784 -5.57 -28.11 7.50
CA ALA A 784 -4.47 -27.14 7.54
C ALA A 784 -4.28 -26.45 6.18
N GLN A 785 -3.67 -25.27 6.18
CA GLN A 785 -3.20 -24.59 4.96
C GLN A 785 -1.83 -23.94 5.15
N TRP A 786 -1.09 -23.80 4.04
CA TRP A 786 0.19 -23.10 3.97
C TRP A 786 0.27 -22.18 2.74
N VAL A 787 0.39 -20.88 2.98
CA VAL A 787 0.47 -19.77 1.99
C VAL A 787 1.94 -19.37 1.72
N GLY A 788 2.92 -20.14 2.19
CA GLY A 788 4.35 -19.85 2.00
C GLY A 788 5.00 -20.57 0.82
N VAL A 789 4.21 -21.26 -0.01
CA VAL A 789 4.70 -21.81 -1.28
C VAL A 789 4.78 -20.67 -2.31
N PRO A 790 5.88 -20.54 -3.08
CA PRO A 790 5.96 -19.56 -4.15
C PRO A 790 4.76 -19.65 -5.11
N MET A 791 4.09 -18.52 -5.36
CA MET A 791 2.97 -18.40 -6.31
C MET A 791 1.80 -19.36 -6.08
N GLY A 792 1.61 -19.89 -4.86
CA GLY A 792 0.50 -20.81 -4.55
C GLY A 792 0.17 -20.98 -3.07
N VAL A 793 -0.87 -21.77 -2.81
CA VAL A 793 -1.30 -22.15 -1.46
C VAL A 793 -1.58 -23.65 -1.41
N LEU A 794 -1.01 -24.31 -0.40
CA LEU A 794 -1.25 -25.71 -0.08
C LEU A 794 -2.41 -25.87 0.91
N TYR A 795 -3.25 -26.88 0.68
CA TYR A 795 -4.41 -27.21 1.50
C TYR A 795 -4.44 -28.70 1.82
N TRP A 796 -4.67 -29.04 3.09
CA TRP A 796 -5.04 -30.38 3.53
C TRP A 796 -6.51 -30.37 3.95
N THR A 797 -7.33 -31.18 3.30
CA THR A 797 -8.78 -31.26 3.55
C THR A 797 -9.20 -32.67 3.97
N ILE A 798 -10.24 -32.76 4.78
CA ILE A 798 -10.77 -34.05 5.30
C ILE A 798 -12.26 -33.92 5.63
N THR A 799 -13.01 -35.01 5.62
CA THR A 799 -14.38 -35.01 6.13
C THR A 799 -14.39 -34.93 7.66
N ARG A 800 -15.38 -34.25 8.26
CA ARG A 800 -15.55 -34.21 9.73
C ARG A 800 -15.68 -35.61 10.34
N GLN A 801 -16.33 -36.52 9.62
CA GLN A 801 -16.54 -37.90 10.07
C GLN A 801 -15.23 -38.69 10.11
N ASP A 802 -14.39 -38.60 9.07
CA ASP A 802 -13.10 -39.28 9.05
C ASP A 802 -12.12 -38.67 10.06
N LEU A 803 -12.14 -37.35 10.25
CA LEU A 803 -11.35 -36.69 11.29
C LEU A 803 -11.75 -37.19 12.69
N GLN A 804 -13.04 -37.29 12.98
CA GLN A 804 -13.54 -37.82 14.25
C GLN A 804 -13.19 -39.32 14.42
N ALA A 805 -13.19 -40.08 13.32
CA ALA A 805 -12.79 -41.49 13.30
C ALA A 805 -11.26 -41.69 13.25
N ARG A 806 -10.47 -40.60 13.22
CA ARG A 806 -9.00 -40.59 13.14
C ARG A 806 -8.45 -41.26 11.87
N ARG A 807 -9.19 -41.15 10.76
CA ARG A 807 -8.85 -41.71 9.45
C ARG A 807 -8.08 -40.71 8.59
N PHE A 808 -6.88 -40.35 9.04
CA PHE A 808 -6.00 -39.41 8.34
C PHE A 808 -5.49 -39.96 6.99
N ASP A 809 -5.67 -41.26 6.73
CA ASP A 809 -5.50 -41.90 5.40
C ASP A 809 -6.43 -41.33 4.32
N ARG A 810 -7.41 -40.51 4.69
CA ARG A 810 -8.41 -39.89 3.79
C ARG A 810 -8.20 -38.40 3.59
N VAL A 811 -7.06 -37.86 4.01
CA VAL A 811 -6.72 -36.46 3.73
C VAL A 811 -6.44 -36.28 2.23
N VAL A 812 -7.03 -35.23 1.66
CA VAL A 812 -6.78 -34.78 0.28
C VAL A 812 -5.85 -33.57 0.33
N VAL A 813 -4.82 -33.56 -0.51
CA VAL A 813 -3.84 -32.48 -0.61
C VAL A 813 -4.04 -31.74 -1.93
N GLN A 814 -4.26 -30.43 -1.87
CA GLN A 814 -4.46 -29.59 -3.04
C GLN A 814 -3.50 -28.41 -3.03
N MET A 815 -3.06 -27.98 -4.20
CA MET A 815 -2.35 -26.73 -4.41
C MET A 815 -3.07 -25.88 -5.45
N TYR A 816 -3.39 -24.65 -5.08
CA TYR A 816 -3.84 -23.65 -6.04
C TYR A 816 -2.69 -22.70 -6.31
N SER A 817 -2.29 -22.57 -7.57
CA SER A 817 -1.13 -21.80 -8.01
C SER A 817 -1.42 -21.08 -9.33
N ASN A 818 -0.66 -20.00 -9.59
CA ASN A 818 -0.69 -19.29 -10.87
C ASN A 818 0.54 -19.72 -11.67
N PRO A 819 0.37 -20.48 -12.78
CA PRO A 819 1.46 -21.11 -13.50
C PRO A 819 2.34 -20.14 -14.32
#